data_AF-A0AA88KJS6-F1
#
_entry.id   AF-A0AA88KJS6-F1
#
_cell.length_a   1.000
_cell.length_b   1.000
_cell.length_c   1.000
_cell.angle_alpha   90.00
_cell.angle_beta   90.00
_cell.angle_gamma   90.00
#
_symmetry.space_group_name_H-M   'P 1'
#
loop_
_entity.id
_entity.type
_entity.pdbx_description
1 polymer ?
#
loop_
_entity_poly.entity_id
_entity_poly.type
_entity_poly.pdbx_seq_one_letter_code
_entity_poly.pdbx_strand_id
1 'polypeptide(L)'
;MVNSSASTSSGRHQSPLFRKRTDLSISIENNNNANERPVSLKSIDDDISSPAQSHRSKGRYLSPMSKSRVVQMENEIYDDVLMQSNNSLIYERLFNAMEKERSKIIEKEREKKWNSRFHLDPMPSYNVLTDKHAKMYTTSTTFLTNGSTSRSSKKTAYDVASSRVDDSLHKFQPRKVTTGQQSRKKNTDKSILSDQGTKTREKPPLEQKKSLAEIETEQFFLKAKSRIQKLWSELRVPEEEREKFSKIYLSKCLNDNLAIISEEIKRLTEQRHLILSILKNIENRELLLETLNSLVERYGDEKIFSKHLVAREVKNIAASLRLCTLDIVEAIVHWRNILQAPKPFVWRSKNYLLKIQTDLDFFLKSSLVSLLPNINPVKNPFLMSGVEFGISPKGSQLADKKSQLSPTNANRKRPKFDPSPYLNSASLPPLSKLRQSTPGDNDPLRERILFAQSVVFSEGRNSGNESGEEDEYPAHRNHETSHEKVTISPMVDESAQDKELERRMREEHDRIAREEEIKRKEEARRKREEKLREEQRHYSSLIIQAVVRGCKARMDMIDYLRKEKEKANSSAVKIQSQVRMHLAKKKVESVKKEKQLVTCMQALIRRILALNSFKEERLNRLQKEEEIKEEFDELTFEHSMLANYDEEEESQKPIDQEQPVSAELVSLNKSEAQEIDDKEMERKREQASIKIQSQIRLFLATKKASAVAEARKRSFELELEQERREYEKAKQERKQLKLERATLNIQTLWRACSARRASSELKKQNVAAVKIQCMVRQRLSRAKVDRTKKQKQEELERFLEEERKMYADVLNSI
;
A
#
# COMPACT_ATOMS: atom_id res chain seq x y z
N MET A 1 -68.16 29.04 55.64
CA MET A 1 -66.70 28.86 55.74
C MET A 1 -66.15 28.76 54.31
N VAL A 2 -66.03 29.90 53.62
CA VAL A 2 -64.81 30.68 53.32
C VAL A 2 -63.83 29.97 52.37
N ASN A 3 -63.88 30.42 51.11
CA ASN A 3 -62.93 30.19 50.03
C ASN A 3 -61.67 31.06 50.20
N SER A 4 -60.51 30.59 49.70
CA SER A 4 -59.57 31.29 48.79
C SER A 4 -58.09 31.03 49.08
N SER A 5 -57.32 30.87 47.99
CA SER A 5 -55.90 31.27 47.77
C SER A 5 -54.80 30.58 48.60
N ALA A 6 -53.56 30.35 48.15
CA ALA A 6 -52.85 30.43 46.87
C ALA A 6 -51.41 29.89 47.13
N SER A 7 -50.74 29.32 46.12
CA SER A 7 -49.41 29.73 45.65
C SER A 7 -48.69 28.61 44.88
N THR A 8 -48.23 29.02 43.70
CA THR A 8 -47.62 28.29 42.60
C THR A 8 -46.10 28.40 42.63
N SER A 9 -45.38 27.34 42.23
CA SER A 9 -43.97 27.42 41.84
C SER A 9 -43.64 26.28 40.86
N SER A 10 -43.84 26.53 39.56
CA SER A 10 -43.33 25.68 38.47
C SER A 10 -42.26 26.44 37.71
N GLY A 11 -41.02 25.94 37.74
CA GLY A 11 -39.90 26.50 36.99
C GLY A 11 -40.04 26.26 35.48
N ARG A 12 -40.31 27.34 34.73
CA ARG A 12 -40.17 27.42 33.27
C ARG A 12 -38.69 27.53 32.89
N HIS A 13 -38.17 26.61 32.08
CA HIS A 13 -36.98 26.86 31.28
C HIS A 13 -37.38 27.65 30.02
N GLN A 14 -36.95 28.92 29.96
CA GLN A 14 -37.07 29.77 28.79
C GLN A 14 -35.95 29.51 27.79
N SER A 15 -36.32 29.51 26.50
CA SER A 15 -35.45 29.53 25.33
C SER A 15 -34.54 30.78 25.30
N PRO A 16 -33.28 30.69 24.81
CA PRO A 16 -32.47 31.88 24.61
C PRO A 16 -32.87 32.61 23.32
N LEU A 17 -33.14 33.89 23.48
CA LEU A 17 -33.45 34.88 22.47
C LEU A 17 -32.30 35.12 21.47
N PHE A 18 -32.74 35.46 20.26
CA PHE A 18 -32.02 36.04 19.12
C PHE A 18 -30.90 37.02 19.52
N ARG A 19 -29.67 36.76 19.04
CA ARG A 19 -28.67 37.82 18.80
C ARG A 19 -28.65 38.18 17.32
N LYS A 20 -28.99 39.44 17.07
CA LYS A 20 -28.91 40.16 15.78
C LYS A 20 -27.53 39.98 15.15
N ARG A 21 -27.48 39.46 13.92
CA ARG A 21 -26.35 39.66 13.01
C ARG A 21 -26.59 40.94 12.22
N THR A 22 -25.61 41.81 12.24
CA THR A 22 -25.48 42.98 11.38
C THR A 22 -25.23 42.52 9.95
N ASP A 23 -26.11 42.94 9.03
CA ASP A 23 -25.95 42.77 7.60
C ASP A 23 -24.89 43.75 7.07
N LEU A 24 -23.85 43.21 6.42
CA LEU A 24 -22.97 43.96 5.52
C LEU A 24 -23.34 43.55 4.10
N SER A 25 -24.13 44.40 3.45
CA SER A 25 -24.48 44.34 2.04
C SER A 25 -23.29 44.76 1.19
N ILE A 26 -22.71 43.81 0.44
CA ILE A 26 -21.82 44.11 -0.69
C ILE A 26 -22.68 44.04 -1.95
N SER A 27 -22.95 45.21 -2.51
CA SER A 27 -23.59 45.37 -3.83
C SER A 27 -22.67 44.83 -4.92
N ILE A 28 -23.16 43.86 -5.68
CA ILE A 28 -22.55 43.43 -6.95
C ILE A 28 -23.32 44.15 -8.05
N GLU A 29 -22.70 45.16 -8.64
CA GLU A 29 -23.21 45.79 -9.86
C GLU A 29 -23.02 44.85 -11.06
N ASN A 30 -24.13 44.58 -11.71
CA ASN A 30 -24.21 44.00 -13.04
C ASN A 30 -23.69 45.01 -14.07
N ASN A 31 -22.79 44.59 -14.96
CA ASN A 31 -22.60 45.30 -16.23
C ASN A 31 -22.45 44.27 -17.36
N ASN A 32 -23.48 44.21 -18.21
CA ASN A 32 -23.55 43.46 -19.46
C ASN A 32 -24.08 44.41 -20.55
N ASN A 33 -23.57 44.22 -21.77
CA ASN A 33 -23.80 44.92 -23.06
C ASN A 33 -22.82 46.07 -23.35
N ALA A 34 -22.22 46.23 -24.54
CA ALA A 34 -22.55 45.83 -25.91
C ALA A 34 -21.25 45.60 -26.75
N ASN A 35 -21.19 44.68 -27.74
CA ASN A 35 -21.27 44.92 -29.21
C ASN A 35 -20.61 46.25 -29.66
N GLU A 36 -19.69 46.37 -30.64
CA GLU A 36 -19.53 45.71 -31.94
C GLU A 36 -18.16 46.07 -32.62
N ARG A 37 -17.64 45.14 -33.43
CA ARG A 37 -16.87 45.27 -34.70
C ARG A 37 -15.35 45.62 -34.78
N PRO A 38 -14.68 45.13 -35.85
CA PRO A 38 -13.22 44.93 -35.94
C PRO A 38 -12.50 45.86 -36.92
N VAL A 39 -11.21 46.12 -36.73
CA VAL A 39 -10.34 46.79 -37.74
C VAL A 39 -8.97 46.11 -37.77
N SER A 40 -8.40 46.17 -38.97
CA SER A 40 -7.45 45.30 -39.64
C SER A 40 -6.01 45.33 -39.16
N LEU A 41 -5.35 44.19 -39.40
CA LEU A 41 -3.93 44.05 -39.71
C LEU A 41 -3.41 45.13 -40.67
N LYS A 42 -2.31 45.79 -40.30
CA LYS A 42 -1.36 46.41 -41.23
C LYS A 42 0.06 46.03 -40.84
N SER A 43 0.69 45.36 -41.80
CA SER A 43 2.12 45.17 -42.01
C SER A 43 2.86 46.50 -42.11
N ILE A 44 4.03 46.60 -41.48
CA ILE A 44 5.10 47.52 -41.87
C ILE A 44 6.42 46.75 -41.69
N ASP A 45 7.00 46.36 -42.82
CA ASP A 45 8.43 46.15 -43.01
C ASP A 45 9.18 47.47 -42.73
N ASP A 46 10.41 47.41 -42.22
CA ASP A 46 11.52 48.08 -42.91
C ASP A 46 12.88 47.77 -42.25
N ASP A 47 13.82 47.57 -43.16
CA ASP A 47 15.25 47.36 -43.00
C ASP A 47 15.96 48.52 -42.26
N ILE A 48 17.20 48.27 -41.81
CA ILE A 48 18.42 48.95 -42.31
C ILE A 48 19.58 48.85 -41.28
N SER A 49 20.63 48.17 -41.73
CA SER A 49 22.09 48.38 -41.55
C SER A 49 22.72 48.72 -40.19
N SER A 50 23.68 47.85 -39.81
CA SER A 50 25.02 48.15 -39.28
C SER A 50 25.68 49.42 -39.88
N PRO A 51 26.65 50.11 -39.21
CA PRO A 51 27.93 49.48 -38.84
C PRO A 51 28.66 49.99 -37.58
N ALA A 52 29.75 49.26 -37.30
CA ALA A 52 30.72 49.38 -36.23
C ALA A 52 31.25 50.80 -35.93
N GLN A 53 31.53 51.07 -34.64
CA GLN A 53 32.62 51.96 -34.23
C GLN A 53 33.26 51.54 -32.90
N SER A 54 34.59 51.57 -32.91
CA SER A 54 35.51 51.31 -31.82
C SER A 54 35.43 52.35 -30.72
N HIS A 55 35.53 51.95 -29.45
CA HIS A 55 36.05 52.84 -28.40
C HIS A 55 37.01 52.14 -27.44
N ARG A 56 38.17 52.79 -27.32
CA ARG A 56 39.30 52.53 -26.43
C ARG A 56 38.87 52.38 -24.97
N SER A 57 39.41 51.34 -24.32
CA SER A 57 39.42 51.18 -22.86
C SER A 57 40.37 52.20 -22.20
N LYS A 58 39.82 53.13 -21.40
CA LYS A 58 40.57 53.84 -20.35
C LYS A 58 40.30 53.15 -19.02
N GLY A 59 41.36 52.62 -18.40
CA GLY A 59 41.31 52.05 -17.05
C GLY A 59 40.89 53.11 -16.03
N ARG A 60 39.84 52.80 -15.27
CA ARG A 60 39.48 53.54 -14.05
C ARG A 60 40.03 52.79 -12.86
N TYR A 61 40.94 53.42 -12.14
CA TYR A 61 41.32 53.02 -10.78
C TYR A 61 40.07 53.12 -9.90
N LEU A 62 39.78 52.04 -9.17
CA LEU A 62 38.72 51.99 -8.16
C LEU A 62 39.13 52.85 -6.97
N SER A 63 38.36 53.90 -6.71
CA SER A 63 38.49 54.72 -5.49
C SER A 63 38.08 53.89 -4.27
N PRO A 64 38.76 54.05 -3.11
CA PRO A 64 38.40 53.32 -1.90
C PRO A 64 37.00 53.70 -1.44
N MET A 65 36.17 52.69 -1.16
CA MET A 65 34.82 52.89 -0.63
C MET A 65 34.88 53.66 0.70
N SER A 66 34.02 54.68 0.83
CA SER A 66 33.92 55.47 2.05
C SER A 66 33.45 54.58 3.22
N LYS A 67 34.05 54.78 4.40
CA LYS A 67 33.73 54.02 5.63
C LYS A 67 32.22 54.04 5.96
N SER A 68 31.52 55.11 5.59
CA SER A 68 30.06 55.24 5.74
C SER A 68 29.28 54.16 4.98
N ARG A 69 29.76 53.74 3.79
CA ARG A 69 29.08 52.71 2.99
C ARG A 69 29.36 51.29 3.48
N VAL A 70 30.48 51.08 4.16
CA VAL A 70 30.80 49.80 4.83
C VAL A 70 29.86 49.60 6.03
N VAL A 71 29.70 50.62 6.87
CA VAL A 71 28.77 50.57 8.02
C VAL A 71 27.32 50.38 7.57
N GLN A 72 26.92 50.98 6.44
CA GLN A 72 25.57 50.82 5.91
C GLN A 72 25.31 49.39 5.40
N MET A 73 26.28 48.75 4.74
CA MET A 73 26.17 47.34 4.36
C MET A 73 26.18 46.39 5.56
N GLU A 74 26.96 46.69 6.61
CA GLU A 74 26.97 45.88 7.83
C GLU A 74 25.61 45.90 8.55
N ASN A 75 24.93 47.04 8.57
CA ASN A 75 23.58 47.16 9.11
C ASN A 75 22.53 46.44 8.24
N GLU A 76 22.61 46.54 6.90
CA GLU A 76 21.71 45.80 5.99
C GLU A 76 21.86 44.28 6.13
N ILE A 77 23.09 43.79 6.33
CA ILE A 77 23.35 42.36 6.58
C ILE A 77 22.75 41.92 7.93
N TYR A 78 22.83 42.76 8.95
CA TYR A 78 22.26 42.45 10.27
C TYR A 78 20.73 42.36 10.23
N ASP A 79 20.08 43.27 9.51
CA ASP A 79 18.62 43.25 9.33
C ASP A 79 18.16 42.03 8.50
N ASP A 80 18.91 41.64 7.47
CA ASP A 80 18.62 40.44 6.68
C ASP A 80 18.77 39.14 7.49
N VAL A 81 19.77 39.05 8.37
CA VAL A 81 19.96 37.90 9.26
C VAL A 81 18.85 37.84 10.32
N LEU A 82 18.44 38.98 10.87
CA LEU A 82 17.35 39.06 11.84
C LEU A 82 15.99 38.68 11.20
N MET A 83 15.75 39.12 9.96
CA MET A 83 14.57 38.76 9.19
C MET A 83 14.54 37.28 8.80
N GLN A 84 15.68 36.67 8.49
CA GLN A 84 15.77 35.23 8.21
C GLN A 84 15.51 34.38 9.46
N SER A 85 16.02 34.81 10.63
CA SER A 85 15.76 34.18 11.93
C SER A 85 14.27 34.18 12.28
N ASN A 86 13.61 35.34 12.17
CA ASN A 86 12.18 35.47 12.45
C ASN A 86 11.31 34.67 11.46
N ASN A 87 11.69 34.65 10.19
CA ASN A 87 11.00 33.83 9.19
C ASN A 87 11.16 32.33 9.47
N SER A 88 12.33 31.86 9.89
CA SER A 88 12.55 30.46 10.27
C SER A 88 11.61 30.02 11.41
N LEU A 89 11.46 30.87 12.44
CA LEU A 89 10.57 30.64 13.58
C LEU A 89 9.09 30.60 13.18
N ILE A 90 8.69 31.43 12.20
CA ILE A 90 7.34 31.41 11.63
C ILE A 90 7.10 30.09 10.87
N TYR A 91 8.05 29.66 10.02
CA TYR A 91 7.91 28.40 9.28
C TYR A 91 7.88 27.18 10.20
N GLU A 92 8.67 27.17 11.28
CA GLU A 92 8.66 26.10 12.26
C GLU A 92 7.33 26.02 13.03
N ARG A 93 6.77 27.16 13.44
CA ARG A 93 5.43 27.21 14.06
C ARG A 93 4.33 26.75 13.10
N LEU A 94 4.41 27.14 11.83
CA LEU A 94 3.44 26.74 10.80
C LEU A 94 3.54 25.24 10.51
N PHE A 95 4.77 24.71 10.45
CA PHE A 95 5.03 23.29 10.25
C PHE A 95 4.48 22.46 11.41
N ASN A 96 4.76 22.85 12.65
CA ASN A 96 4.23 22.19 13.86
C ASN A 96 2.69 22.25 13.93
N ALA A 97 2.07 23.36 13.51
CA ALA A 97 0.63 23.49 13.43
C ALA A 97 0.02 22.54 12.38
N MET A 98 0.61 22.45 11.19
CA MET A 98 0.17 21.53 10.14
C MET A 98 0.35 20.06 10.54
N GLU A 99 1.44 19.72 11.23
CA GLU A 99 1.69 18.35 11.68
C GLU A 99 0.73 17.93 12.80
N LYS A 100 0.34 18.87 13.67
CA LYS A 100 -0.71 18.69 14.67
C LYS A 100 -2.09 18.49 14.03
N GLU A 101 -2.45 19.25 12.99
CA GLU A 101 -3.70 19.01 12.25
C GLU A 101 -3.71 17.68 11.51
N ARG A 102 -2.59 17.33 10.86
CA ARG A 102 -2.45 16.06 10.15
C ARG A 102 -2.62 14.86 11.10
N SER A 103 -2.05 14.95 12.29
CA SER A 103 -2.19 13.92 13.34
C SER A 103 -3.66 13.77 13.76
N LYS A 104 -4.39 14.87 13.97
CA LYS A 104 -5.83 14.85 14.28
C LYS A 104 -6.68 14.23 13.16
N ILE A 105 -6.32 14.47 11.90
CA ILE A 105 -7.03 13.88 10.75
C ILE A 105 -6.81 12.36 10.72
N ILE A 106 -5.57 11.90 10.90
CA ILE A 106 -5.23 10.48 10.94
C ILE A 106 -5.93 9.77 12.11
N GLU A 107 -6.00 10.42 13.27
CA GLU A 107 -6.70 9.92 14.45
C GLU A 107 -8.22 9.79 14.20
N LYS A 108 -8.86 10.82 13.63
CA LYS A 108 -10.28 10.76 13.23
C LYS A 108 -10.57 9.69 12.17
N GLU A 109 -9.68 9.49 11.19
CA GLU A 109 -9.84 8.43 10.20
C GLU A 109 -9.67 7.04 10.82
N ARG A 110 -8.73 6.90 11.77
CA ARG A 110 -8.51 5.66 12.51
C ARG A 110 -9.70 5.33 13.40
N GLU A 111 -10.26 6.31 14.11
CA GLU A 111 -11.50 6.18 14.90
C GLU A 111 -12.69 5.79 14.01
N LYS A 112 -12.90 6.46 12.87
CA LYS A 112 -13.96 6.07 11.92
C LYS A 112 -13.79 4.63 11.42
N LYS A 113 -12.56 4.21 11.16
CA LYS A 113 -12.26 2.84 10.72
C LYS A 113 -12.49 1.82 11.84
N TRP A 114 -12.19 2.18 13.08
CA TRP A 114 -12.50 1.38 14.27
C TRP A 114 -14.01 1.27 14.50
N ASN A 115 -14.73 2.39 14.50
CA ASN A 115 -16.18 2.41 14.64
C ASN A 115 -16.88 1.59 13.55
N SER A 116 -16.41 1.70 12.30
CA SER A 116 -16.93 0.90 11.19
C SER A 116 -16.59 -0.58 11.30
N ARG A 117 -15.43 -0.96 11.87
CA ARG A 117 -14.98 -2.36 11.98
C ARG A 117 -15.62 -3.08 13.16
N PHE A 118 -15.90 -2.37 14.24
CA PHE A 118 -16.45 -2.92 15.49
C PHE A 118 -17.91 -2.54 15.74
N HIS A 119 -18.57 -1.86 14.78
CA HIS A 119 -19.93 -1.35 14.93
C HIS A 119 -20.13 -0.51 16.20
N LEU A 120 -19.12 0.27 16.59
CA LEU A 120 -19.15 1.11 17.81
C LEU A 120 -19.84 2.46 17.59
N ASP A 121 -20.33 2.74 16.37
CA ASP A 121 -21.21 3.88 16.17
C ASP A 121 -22.47 3.69 17.04
N PRO A 122 -22.97 4.75 17.71
CA PRO A 122 -24.22 4.67 18.45
C PRO A 122 -25.27 4.10 17.51
N MET A 123 -25.85 2.96 17.91
CA MET A 123 -26.89 2.30 17.13
C MET A 123 -27.92 3.39 16.79
N PRO A 124 -28.18 3.69 15.50
CA PRO A 124 -29.13 4.74 15.13
C PRO A 124 -30.40 4.48 15.91
N SER A 125 -30.88 5.47 16.66
CA SER A 125 -31.98 5.29 17.62
C SER A 125 -33.14 4.62 16.91
N TYR A 126 -33.31 3.33 17.20
CA TYR A 126 -34.27 2.50 16.52
C TYR A 126 -35.64 2.86 17.07
N ASN A 127 -36.35 3.70 16.32
CA ASN A 127 -37.70 4.12 16.68
C ASN A 127 -38.68 3.04 16.22
N VAL A 128 -39.02 2.12 17.12
CA VAL A 128 -40.00 1.05 16.91
C VAL A 128 -41.32 1.56 16.33
N LEU A 129 -41.69 2.83 16.62
CA LEU A 129 -42.93 3.44 16.14
C LEU A 129 -42.90 3.81 14.66
N THR A 130 -41.72 3.90 14.03
CA THR A 130 -41.58 4.18 12.60
C THR A 130 -41.29 2.92 11.77
N ASP A 131 -40.95 1.81 12.41
CA ASP A 131 -40.72 0.54 11.72
C ASP A 131 -42.04 -0.10 11.25
N LYS A 132 -42.17 -0.28 9.93
CA LYS A 132 -43.34 -0.92 9.30
C LYS A 132 -43.52 -2.38 9.71
N HIS A 133 -42.44 -3.10 10.00
CA HIS A 133 -42.52 -4.48 10.48
C HIS A 133 -43.03 -4.55 11.92
N ALA A 134 -42.56 -3.65 12.79
CA ALA A 134 -43.06 -3.57 14.16
C ALA A 134 -44.56 -3.20 14.21
N LYS A 135 -45.02 -2.32 13.30
CA LYS A 135 -46.45 -1.99 13.16
C LYS A 135 -47.34 -3.17 12.78
N MET A 136 -46.81 -4.18 12.08
CA MET A 136 -47.60 -5.38 11.76
C MET A 136 -47.91 -6.22 13.01
N TYR A 137 -47.03 -6.19 14.02
CA TYR A 137 -47.22 -6.95 15.25
C TYR A 137 -47.97 -6.18 16.34
N THR A 138 -47.87 -4.85 16.37
CA THR A 138 -48.56 -4.03 17.39
C THR A 138 -50.01 -3.67 17.05
N THR A 139 -50.47 -3.94 15.82
CA THR A 139 -51.87 -3.72 15.40
C THR A 139 -52.76 -4.96 15.54
N SER A 140 -52.23 -6.08 16.04
CA SER A 140 -53.03 -7.26 16.38
C SER A 140 -53.62 -7.12 17.79
N THR A 141 -54.54 -6.17 17.96
CA THR A 141 -55.40 -6.06 19.13
C THR A 141 -56.59 -6.98 18.93
N THR A 142 -56.39 -8.27 19.16
CA THR A 142 -57.50 -9.23 19.38
C THR A 142 -57.04 -10.21 20.45
N PHE A 143 -57.88 -10.38 21.46
CA PHE A 143 -57.82 -11.31 22.60
C PHE A 143 -57.17 -10.82 23.91
N LEU A 144 -57.99 -10.11 24.69
CA LEU A 144 -58.28 -10.55 26.06
C LEU A 144 -59.71 -11.09 26.08
N THR A 145 -59.88 -12.39 26.30
CA THR A 145 -61.06 -12.96 26.98
C THR A 145 -60.71 -14.37 27.45
N ASN A 146 -60.93 -14.58 28.74
CA ASN A 146 -60.66 -15.79 29.50
C ASN A 146 -61.53 -16.96 29.04
N GLY A 147 -61.00 -18.18 29.14
CA GLY A 147 -61.77 -19.40 28.96
C GLY A 147 -60.94 -20.66 29.17
N SER A 148 -60.96 -21.17 30.40
CA SER A 148 -60.49 -22.49 30.85
C SER A 148 -61.03 -23.65 30.00
N THR A 149 -60.19 -24.64 29.65
CA THR A 149 -60.31 -26.07 30.07
C THR A 149 -59.40 -27.02 29.27
N SER A 150 -58.69 -27.86 30.03
CA SER A 150 -58.32 -29.27 29.80
C SER A 150 -57.63 -29.79 28.52
N ARG A 151 -56.45 -30.39 28.78
CA ARG A 151 -55.94 -31.70 28.31
C ARG A 151 -55.99 -32.00 26.80
N SER A 152 -54.80 -32.20 26.21
CA SER A 152 -54.41 -33.50 25.64
C SER A 152 -52.98 -33.46 25.10
N SER A 153 -52.18 -34.42 25.54
CA SER A 153 -50.80 -34.68 25.13
C SER A 153 -50.71 -35.18 23.69
N LYS A 154 -49.78 -34.65 22.88
CA LYS A 154 -49.07 -35.44 21.86
C LYS A 154 -47.76 -34.79 21.44
N LYS A 155 -46.68 -35.56 21.65
CA LYS A 155 -45.33 -35.35 21.14
C LYS A 155 -45.35 -35.45 19.61
N THR A 156 -44.66 -34.54 18.93
CA THR A 156 -43.94 -34.83 17.68
C THR A 156 -42.77 -33.88 17.54
N ALA A 157 -41.57 -34.46 17.45
CA ALA A 157 -40.34 -33.82 17.03
C ALA A 157 -40.47 -33.36 15.57
N TYR A 158 -39.88 -32.21 15.24
CA TYR A 158 -39.59 -31.86 13.84
C TYR A 158 -38.22 -31.21 13.71
N ASP A 159 -37.49 -31.81 12.77
CA ASP A 159 -36.13 -31.55 12.36
C ASP A 159 -35.91 -30.21 11.68
N VAL A 160 -34.66 -29.77 11.82
CA VAL A 160 -34.02 -28.66 11.13
C VAL A 160 -33.73 -29.08 9.68
N ALA A 161 -34.46 -28.52 8.71
CA ALA A 161 -34.15 -28.64 7.28
C ALA A 161 -33.62 -27.31 6.73
N SER A 162 -32.33 -27.34 6.38
CA SER A 162 -31.55 -26.31 5.71
C SER A 162 -31.86 -26.32 4.21
N SER A 163 -32.20 -25.17 3.64
CA SER A 163 -32.44 -25.01 2.20
C SER A 163 -31.12 -24.96 1.43
N ARG A 164 -30.84 -26.01 0.63
CA ARG A 164 -29.88 -25.94 -0.49
C ARG A 164 -30.59 -25.50 -1.77
N VAL A 165 -29.89 -24.68 -2.53
CA VAL A 165 -30.30 -24.09 -3.80
C VAL A 165 -29.90 -25.04 -4.92
N ASP A 166 -30.87 -25.51 -5.70
CA ASP A 166 -30.66 -26.17 -6.99
C ASP A 166 -30.45 -25.11 -8.08
N ASP A 167 -29.36 -25.27 -8.83
CA ASP A 167 -29.02 -24.48 -10.01
C ASP A 167 -29.06 -25.42 -11.23
N SER A 168 -30.18 -25.39 -11.97
CA SER A 168 -30.38 -26.16 -13.20
C SER A 168 -29.93 -25.34 -14.42
N LEU A 169 -28.81 -25.73 -15.03
CA LEU A 169 -28.31 -25.19 -16.29
C LEU A 169 -29.08 -25.78 -17.49
N HIS A 170 -29.79 -24.90 -18.21
CA HIS A 170 -30.35 -25.20 -19.52
C HIS A 170 -29.27 -25.27 -20.60
N LYS A 171 -29.29 -26.41 -21.29
CA LYS A 171 -28.56 -26.80 -22.50
C LYS A 171 -28.98 -25.92 -23.69
N PHE A 172 -28.11 -25.04 -24.17
CA PHE A 172 -28.25 -24.37 -25.47
C PHE A 172 -27.18 -24.87 -26.45
N GLN A 173 -27.64 -25.41 -27.58
CA GLN A 173 -26.81 -25.84 -28.70
C GLN A 173 -26.28 -24.63 -29.50
N PRO A 174 -25.04 -24.65 -30.02
CA PRO A 174 -24.63 -23.72 -31.06
C PRO A 174 -24.93 -24.27 -32.46
N ARG A 175 -25.72 -23.51 -33.23
CA ARG A 175 -25.93 -23.69 -34.67
C ARG A 175 -24.62 -23.48 -35.43
N LYS A 176 -24.33 -24.41 -36.35
CA LYS A 176 -23.29 -24.30 -37.39
C LYS A 176 -23.66 -23.19 -38.38
N VAL A 177 -22.76 -22.24 -38.60
CA VAL A 177 -22.77 -21.35 -39.78
C VAL A 177 -21.55 -21.71 -40.61
N THR A 178 -21.84 -22.25 -41.80
CA THR A 178 -20.93 -22.54 -42.90
C THR A 178 -20.54 -21.26 -43.61
N THR A 179 -19.25 -20.93 -43.62
CA THR A 179 -18.67 -20.02 -44.62
C THR A 179 -17.37 -20.65 -45.11
N GLY A 180 -17.40 -21.11 -46.36
CA GLY A 180 -16.30 -21.79 -47.00
C GLY A 180 -15.17 -20.84 -47.38
N GLN A 181 -13.93 -21.32 -47.24
CA GLN A 181 -12.82 -20.89 -48.06
C GLN A 181 -11.99 -22.10 -48.50
N GLN A 182 -11.67 -22.05 -49.78
CA GLN A 182 -11.18 -23.12 -50.62
C GLN A 182 -9.69 -23.40 -50.36
N SER A 183 -9.36 -24.65 -50.07
CA SER A 183 -7.99 -25.17 -50.11
C SER A 183 -7.65 -25.63 -51.53
N ARG A 184 -6.72 -24.93 -52.19
CA ARG A 184 -6.06 -25.43 -53.41
C ARG A 184 -5.01 -26.48 -53.03
N LYS A 185 -5.35 -27.75 -53.27
CA LYS A 185 -4.39 -28.86 -53.41
C LYS A 185 -3.62 -28.68 -54.72
N LYS A 186 -2.30 -28.88 -54.69
CA LYS A 186 -1.52 -29.20 -55.88
C LYS A 186 -0.63 -30.40 -55.57
N ASN A 187 -1.06 -31.55 -56.09
CA ASN A 187 -0.27 -32.77 -56.24
C ASN A 187 0.70 -32.57 -57.41
N THR A 188 1.92 -33.08 -57.29
CA THR A 188 2.70 -33.60 -58.42
C THR A 188 3.56 -34.77 -57.92
N ASP A 189 3.28 -35.94 -58.49
CA ASP A 189 3.95 -37.22 -58.31
C ASP A 189 5.24 -37.34 -59.13
N LYS A 190 6.18 -38.12 -58.58
CA LYS A 190 7.06 -39.17 -59.16
C LYS A 190 7.80 -38.99 -60.51
N SER A 191 9.13 -39.15 -60.44
CA SER A 191 9.97 -40.13 -61.20
C SER A 191 11.34 -40.22 -60.49
N ILE A 192 11.89 -41.37 -60.06
CA ILE A 192 12.43 -42.58 -60.72
C ILE A 192 13.79 -42.38 -61.45
N LEU A 193 14.84 -42.99 -60.85
CA LEU A 193 16.04 -43.67 -61.41
C LEU A 193 17.42 -42.96 -61.65
N SER A 194 18.45 -43.80 -61.42
CA SER A 194 19.92 -43.71 -61.53
C SER A 194 20.63 -42.85 -60.48
N ASP A 195 21.47 -43.37 -59.59
CA ASP A 195 22.67 -44.24 -59.73
C ASP A 195 23.82 -43.55 -60.47
N GLN A 196 24.71 -42.91 -59.70
CA GLN A 196 26.15 -43.18 -59.72
C GLN A 196 26.89 -42.31 -58.68
N GLY A 197 27.85 -42.93 -58.01
CA GLY A 197 28.59 -42.38 -56.88
C GLY A 197 29.45 -41.17 -57.22
N THR A 198 29.31 -40.13 -56.40
CA THR A 198 30.33 -39.08 -56.25
C THR A 198 30.55 -38.82 -54.77
N LYS A 199 31.79 -39.04 -54.31
CA LYS A 199 32.28 -38.68 -52.97
C LYS A 199 32.14 -37.17 -52.80
N THR A 200 31.06 -36.73 -52.16
CA THR A 200 30.81 -35.33 -51.85
C THR A 200 31.21 -35.06 -50.41
N ARG A 201 32.20 -34.17 -50.28
CA ARG A 201 32.56 -33.38 -49.09
C ARG A 201 31.37 -33.23 -48.13
N GLU A 202 31.47 -33.82 -46.95
CA GLU A 202 30.48 -33.66 -45.87
C GLU A 202 30.26 -32.17 -45.62
N LYS A 203 29.11 -31.65 -46.08
CA LYS A 203 28.67 -30.31 -45.71
C LYS A 203 28.42 -30.33 -44.19
N PRO A 204 28.96 -29.36 -43.43
CA PRO A 204 28.69 -29.28 -42.00
C PRO A 204 27.17 -29.23 -41.79
N PRO A 205 26.64 -29.87 -40.74
CA PRO A 205 25.20 -29.89 -40.46
C PRO A 205 24.68 -28.46 -40.51
N LEU A 206 23.72 -28.19 -41.40
CA LEU A 206 23.03 -26.91 -41.49
C LEU A 206 22.43 -26.63 -40.11
N GLU A 207 23.11 -25.81 -39.31
CA GLU A 207 22.61 -25.30 -38.05
C GLU A 207 21.27 -24.65 -38.32
N GLN A 208 20.21 -25.29 -37.86
CA GLN A 208 18.86 -24.74 -37.91
C GLN A 208 18.91 -23.44 -37.12
N LYS A 209 18.83 -22.32 -37.84
CA LYS A 209 18.78 -20.99 -37.23
C LYS A 209 17.56 -20.95 -36.31
N LYS A 210 17.80 -21.03 -35.00
CA LYS A 210 16.77 -20.84 -33.96
C LYS A 210 15.96 -19.60 -34.32
N SER A 211 14.64 -19.71 -34.23
CA SER A 211 13.79 -18.56 -34.50
C SER A 211 14.08 -17.43 -33.49
N LEU A 212 13.90 -16.17 -33.89
CA LEU A 212 14.11 -15.02 -32.99
C LEU A 212 13.26 -15.16 -31.71
N ALA A 213 12.04 -15.71 -31.84
CA ALA A 213 11.16 -15.99 -30.72
C ALA A 213 11.73 -17.02 -29.74
N GLU A 214 12.36 -18.09 -30.23
CA GLU A 214 13.05 -19.07 -29.37
C GLU A 214 14.18 -18.41 -28.58
N ILE A 215 14.98 -17.56 -29.22
CA ILE A 215 16.08 -16.83 -28.57
C ILE A 215 15.53 -15.93 -27.45
N GLU A 216 14.44 -15.21 -27.69
CA GLU A 216 13.80 -14.37 -26.68
C GLU A 216 13.26 -15.20 -25.51
N THR A 217 12.58 -16.31 -25.78
CA THR A 217 12.07 -17.20 -24.72
C THR A 217 13.19 -17.80 -23.87
N GLU A 218 14.31 -18.18 -24.49
CA GLU A 218 15.50 -18.69 -23.82
C GLU A 218 16.12 -17.62 -22.90
N GLN A 219 16.19 -16.36 -23.35
CA GLN A 219 16.63 -15.24 -22.52
C GLN A 219 15.70 -14.98 -21.33
N PHE A 220 14.38 -14.99 -21.54
CA PHE A 220 13.41 -14.84 -20.45
C PHE A 220 13.51 -15.98 -19.44
N PHE A 221 13.70 -17.21 -19.91
CA PHE A 221 13.88 -18.38 -19.06
C PHE A 221 15.15 -18.27 -18.21
N LEU A 222 16.29 -17.88 -18.79
CA LEU A 222 17.54 -17.67 -18.05
C LEU A 222 17.40 -16.58 -16.98
N LYS A 223 16.70 -15.49 -17.31
CA LYS A 223 16.41 -14.39 -16.36
C LYS A 223 15.51 -14.86 -15.22
N ALA A 224 14.47 -15.63 -15.53
CA ALA A 224 13.57 -16.21 -14.54
C ALA A 224 14.31 -17.21 -13.63
N LYS A 225 15.16 -18.06 -14.20
CA LYS A 225 16.03 -19.01 -13.48
C LYS A 225 16.98 -18.30 -12.50
N SER A 226 17.66 -17.24 -12.93
CA SER A 226 18.51 -16.43 -12.04
C SER A 226 17.68 -15.77 -10.92
N ARG A 227 16.49 -15.27 -11.26
CA ARG A 227 15.60 -14.60 -10.29
C ARG A 227 15.08 -15.56 -9.22
N ILE A 228 14.63 -16.75 -9.59
CA ILE A 228 14.12 -17.75 -8.64
C ILE A 228 15.24 -18.26 -7.72
N GLN A 229 16.43 -18.54 -8.26
CA GLN A 229 17.60 -18.93 -7.47
C GLN A 229 17.98 -17.88 -6.42
N LYS A 230 17.96 -16.58 -6.80
CA LYS A 230 18.18 -15.49 -5.85
C LYS A 230 17.13 -15.47 -4.74
N LEU A 231 15.85 -15.65 -5.09
CA LEU A 231 14.76 -15.69 -4.10
C LEU A 231 14.89 -16.90 -3.17
N TRP A 232 15.28 -18.07 -3.67
CA TRP A 232 15.53 -19.25 -2.86
C TRP A 232 16.62 -19.03 -1.81
N SER A 233 17.74 -18.40 -2.19
CA SER A 233 18.82 -18.04 -1.27
C SER A 233 18.37 -17.02 -0.23
N GLU A 234 17.66 -15.96 -0.64
CA GLU A 234 17.15 -14.93 0.28
C GLU A 234 16.14 -15.50 1.29
N LEU A 235 15.28 -16.42 0.86
CA LEU A 235 14.24 -17.05 1.69
C LEU A 235 14.71 -18.29 2.43
N ARG A 236 15.96 -18.72 2.21
CA ARG A 236 16.53 -19.96 2.75
C ARG A 236 15.63 -21.17 2.51
N VAL A 237 15.10 -21.30 1.30
CA VAL A 237 14.35 -22.50 0.89
C VAL A 237 15.26 -23.73 1.03
N PRO A 238 14.82 -24.87 1.58
CA PRO A 238 15.65 -26.07 1.71
C PRO A 238 16.22 -26.55 0.37
N GLU A 239 17.46 -27.03 0.35
CA GLU A 239 18.13 -27.43 -0.89
C GLU A 239 17.39 -28.57 -1.61
N GLU A 240 16.82 -29.53 -0.87
CA GLU A 240 16.00 -30.61 -1.40
C GLU A 240 14.79 -30.11 -2.23
N GLU A 241 14.11 -29.07 -1.73
CA GLU A 241 12.98 -28.44 -2.44
C GLU A 241 13.46 -27.73 -3.72
N ARG A 242 14.63 -27.07 -3.65
CA ARG A 242 15.24 -26.38 -4.81
C ARG A 242 15.66 -27.37 -5.88
N GLU A 243 16.32 -28.46 -5.50
CA GLU A 243 16.77 -29.51 -6.42
C GLU A 243 15.60 -30.19 -7.11
N LYS A 244 14.56 -30.54 -6.34
CA LYS A 244 13.32 -31.12 -6.90
C LYS A 244 12.66 -30.18 -7.90
N PHE A 245 12.49 -28.91 -7.55
CA PHE A 245 11.89 -27.92 -8.46
C PHE A 245 12.78 -27.67 -9.69
N SER A 246 14.09 -27.56 -9.50
CA SER A 246 15.07 -27.33 -10.56
C SER A 246 15.09 -28.48 -11.56
N LYS A 247 15.09 -29.73 -11.09
CA LYS A 247 15.06 -30.92 -11.93
C LYS A 247 13.81 -30.98 -12.81
N ILE A 248 12.65 -30.63 -12.25
CA ILE A 248 11.36 -30.72 -12.96
C ILE A 248 11.18 -29.54 -13.93
N TYR A 249 11.38 -28.30 -13.47
CA TYR A 249 10.96 -27.10 -14.21
C TYR A 249 12.12 -26.28 -14.78
N LEU A 250 13.34 -26.36 -14.22
CA LEU A 250 14.50 -25.58 -14.68
C LEU A 250 15.43 -26.34 -15.64
N SER A 251 15.11 -27.60 -15.97
CA SER A 251 15.92 -28.45 -16.86
C SER A 251 15.68 -28.20 -18.35
N LYS A 252 14.48 -27.73 -18.74
CA LYS A 252 14.10 -27.47 -20.14
C LYS A 252 13.33 -26.15 -20.27
N CYS A 253 13.66 -25.38 -21.32
CA CYS A 253 12.99 -24.12 -21.66
C CYS A 253 11.68 -24.39 -22.44
N LEU A 254 10.63 -24.79 -21.72
CA LEU A 254 9.28 -24.94 -22.26
C LEU A 254 8.40 -23.78 -21.79
N ASN A 255 7.43 -23.36 -22.61
CA ASN A 255 6.52 -22.26 -22.25
C ASN A 255 5.71 -22.57 -20.98
N ASP A 256 5.26 -23.82 -20.80
CA ASP A 256 4.54 -24.25 -19.59
C ASP A 256 5.43 -24.16 -18.34
N ASN A 257 6.70 -24.58 -18.47
CA ASN A 257 7.68 -24.43 -17.39
C ASN A 257 7.89 -22.96 -17.03
N LEU A 258 7.97 -22.07 -18.03
CA LEU A 258 8.14 -20.63 -17.80
C LEU A 258 6.96 -20.02 -17.04
N ALA A 259 5.73 -20.47 -17.33
CA ALA A 259 4.54 -20.04 -16.59
C ALA A 259 4.61 -20.48 -15.12
N ILE A 260 4.97 -21.73 -14.85
CA ILE A 260 5.12 -22.28 -13.49
C ILE A 260 6.24 -21.56 -12.73
N ILE A 261 7.39 -21.32 -13.36
CA ILE A 261 8.51 -20.56 -12.76
C ILE A 261 8.05 -19.13 -12.43
N SER A 262 7.27 -18.50 -13.30
CA SER A 262 6.76 -17.15 -13.07
C SER A 262 5.78 -17.08 -11.90
N GLU A 263 4.89 -18.06 -11.78
CA GLU A 263 3.99 -18.20 -10.63
C GLU A 263 4.76 -18.45 -9.33
N GLU A 264 5.78 -19.30 -9.36
CA GLU A 264 6.64 -19.57 -8.22
C GLU A 264 7.45 -18.33 -7.81
N ILE A 265 7.99 -17.57 -8.77
CA ILE A 265 8.64 -16.27 -8.50
C ILE A 265 7.67 -15.30 -7.82
N LYS A 266 6.41 -15.26 -8.27
CA LYS A 266 5.37 -14.41 -7.66
C LYS A 266 5.11 -14.84 -6.21
N ARG A 267 4.89 -16.14 -5.97
CA ARG A 267 4.68 -16.71 -4.63
C ARG A 267 5.84 -16.40 -3.68
N LEU A 268 7.09 -16.64 -4.11
CA LEU A 268 8.29 -16.35 -3.33
C LEU A 268 8.46 -14.84 -3.09
N THR A 269 8.11 -14.01 -4.06
CA THR A 269 8.16 -12.55 -3.89
C THR A 269 7.14 -12.06 -2.86
N GLU A 270 5.91 -12.59 -2.87
CA GLU A 270 4.89 -12.32 -1.85
C GLU A 270 5.37 -12.77 -0.47
N GLN A 271 5.90 -13.99 -0.36
CA GLN A 271 6.50 -14.51 0.88
C GLN A 271 7.62 -13.60 1.41
N ARG A 272 8.50 -13.12 0.53
CA ARG A 272 9.57 -12.17 0.88
C ARG A 272 9.01 -10.86 1.42
N HIS A 273 7.97 -10.31 0.80
CA HIS A 273 7.34 -9.09 1.27
C HIS A 273 6.73 -9.25 2.66
N LEU A 274 6.09 -10.39 2.95
CA LEU A 274 5.57 -10.68 4.29
C LEU A 274 6.68 -10.79 5.32
N ILE A 275 7.78 -11.50 5.02
CA ILE A 275 8.93 -11.62 5.92
C ILE A 275 9.52 -10.24 6.23
N LEU A 276 9.73 -9.39 5.21
CA LEU A 276 10.23 -8.03 5.42
C LEU A 276 9.27 -7.17 6.26
N SER A 277 7.96 -7.35 6.08
CA SER A 277 6.95 -6.67 6.91
C SER A 277 7.02 -7.14 8.37
N ILE A 278 7.16 -8.45 8.61
CA ILE A 278 7.31 -9.01 9.96
C ILE A 278 8.59 -8.46 10.60
N LEU A 279 9.73 -8.51 9.91
CA LEU A 279 11.01 -8.02 10.42
C LEU A 279 10.94 -6.54 10.80
N LYS A 280 10.35 -5.70 9.96
CA LYS A 280 10.13 -4.28 10.26
C LYS A 280 9.27 -4.08 11.52
N ASN A 281 8.20 -4.85 11.67
CA ASN A 281 7.34 -4.74 12.84
C ASN A 281 8.05 -5.22 14.11
N ILE A 282 8.87 -6.28 14.01
CA ILE A 282 9.76 -6.73 15.08
C ILE A 282 10.72 -5.62 15.49
N GLU A 283 11.44 -5.02 14.53
CA GLU A 283 12.38 -3.91 14.81
C GLU A 283 11.70 -2.75 15.54
N ASN A 284 10.51 -2.33 15.08
CA ASN A 284 9.73 -1.28 15.75
C ASN A 284 9.37 -1.67 17.19
N ARG A 285 9.00 -2.93 17.42
CA ARG A 285 8.65 -3.43 18.75
C ARG A 285 9.88 -3.47 19.67
N GLU A 286 11.03 -3.95 19.18
CA GLU A 286 12.26 -3.99 19.97
C GLU A 286 12.71 -2.57 20.37
N LEU A 287 12.57 -1.57 19.48
CA LEU A 287 12.83 -0.17 19.80
C LEU A 287 11.92 0.37 20.91
N LEU A 288 10.64 -0.02 20.91
CA LEU A 288 9.70 0.34 21.97
C LEU A 288 10.05 -0.33 23.31
N LEU A 289 10.51 -1.59 23.29
CA LEU A 289 11.01 -2.27 24.48
C LEU A 289 12.25 -1.58 25.03
N GLU A 290 13.20 -1.20 24.17
CA GLU A 290 14.41 -0.49 24.55
C GLU A 290 14.07 0.86 25.19
N THR A 291 13.13 1.60 24.60
CA THR A 291 12.63 2.87 25.16
C THR A 291 11.98 2.66 26.53
N LEU A 292 11.17 1.59 26.68
CA LEU A 292 10.56 1.24 27.96
C LEU A 292 11.62 0.85 29.00
N ASN A 293 12.64 0.09 28.60
CA ASN A 293 13.74 -0.30 29.48
C ASN A 293 14.55 0.92 29.94
N SER A 294 14.85 1.87 29.05
CA SER A 294 15.49 3.13 29.43
C SER A 294 14.65 3.95 30.42
N LEU A 295 13.32 3.92 30.32
CA LEU A 295 12.45 4.54 31.34
C LEU A 295 12.54 3.80 32.67
N VAL A 296 12.52 2.46 32.65
CA VAL A 296 12.68 1.64 33.85
C VAL A 296 14.03 1.89 34.53
N GLU A 297 15.13 1.98 33.78
CA GLU A 297 16.46 2.25 34.33
C GLU A 297 16.56 3.67 34.93
N ARG A 298 15.99 4.68 34.25
CA ARG A 298 16.03 6.07 34.74
C ARG A 298 15.13 6.31 35.95
N TYR A 299 14.03 5.58 36.05
CA TYR A 299 12.93 5.89 36.96
C TYR A 299 12.54 4.74 37.89
N GLY A 300 13.31 3.65 37.90
CA GLY A 300 13.03 2.44 38.67
C GLY A 300 13.18 2.63 40.17
N ASP A 301 14.20 3.40 40.59
CA ASP A 301 14.66 3.49 41.98
C ASP A 301 14.22 4.76 42.71
N GLU A 302 13.64 5.76 42.02
CA GLU A 302 13.43 7.08 42.60
C GLU A 302 11.97 7.41 42.96
N LYS A 303 11.80 8.15 44.08
CA LYS A 303 10.55 8.84 44.47
C LYS A 303 10.31 10.03 43.53
N ILE A 304 9.93 9.75 42.28
CA ILE A 304 9.92 10.75 41.21
C ILE A 304 8.84 11.81 41.41
N PHE A 305 9.28 13.07 41.36
CA PHE A 305 8.49 14.31 41.43
C PHE A 305 7.57 14.56 40.22
N SER A 306 7.52 13.65 39.24
CA SER A 306 6.73 13.81 37.99
C SER A 306 6.03 12.52 37.53
N LYS A 307 5.40 11.81 38.48
CA LYS A 307 4.63 10.57 38.20
C LYS A 307 3.67 10.69 37.01
N HIS A 308 3.07 11.86 36.79
CA HIS A 308 2.10 12.06 35.71
C HIS A 308 2.71 12.02 34.30
N LEU A 309 3.91 12.59 34.09
CA LEU A 309 4.59 12.59 32.79
C LEU A 309 5.07 11.18 32.45
N VAL A 310 5.77 10.53 33.39
CA VAL A 310 6.25 9.16 33.23
C VAL A 310 5.07 8.20 33.02
N ALA A 311 3.98 8.34 33.78
CA ALA A 311 2.79 7.53 33.58
C ALA A 311 2.17 7.70 32.19
N ARG A 312 2.15 8.92 31.64
CA ARG A 312 1.67 9.18 30.29
C ARG A 312 2.54 8.49 29.25
N GLU A 313 3.86 8.59 29.38
CA GLU A 313 4.81 7.95 28.46
C GLU A 313 4.73 6.43 28.53
N VAL A 314 4.71 5.84 29.73
CA VAL A 314 4.54 4.40 29.94
C VAL A 314 3.23 3.92 29.31
N LYS A 315 2.12 4.64 29.49
CA LYS A 315 0.83 4.31 28.85
C LYS A 315 0.90 4.36 27.32
N ASN A 316 1.57 5.37 26.75
CA ASN A 316 1.73 5.50 25.31
C ASN A 316 2.59 4.37 24.71
N ILE A 317 3.69 4.02 25.39
CA ILE A 317 4.56 2.91 24.97
C ILE A 317 3.83 1.58 25.10
N ALA A 318 3.10 1.34 26.19
CA ALA A 318 2.28 0.15 26.38
C ALA A 318 1.22 -0.02 25.28
N ALA A 319 0.51 1.06 24.93
CA ALA A 319 -0.45 1.05 23.83
C ALA A 319 0.22 0.74 22.47
N SER A 320 1.40 1.30 22.23
CA SER A 320 2.18 1.07 21.00
C SER A 320 2.72 -0.36 20.92
N LEU A 321 3.24 -0.90 22.03
CA LEU A 321 3.68 -2.28 22.16
C LEU A 321 2.54 -3.27 21.87
N ARG A 322 1.32 -2.98 22.36
CA ARG A 322 0.14 -3.79 22.06
C ARG A 322 -0.16 -3.84 20.58
N LEU A 323 -0.21 -2.69 19.91
CA LEU A 323 -0.48 -2.62 18.47
C LEU A 323 0.61 -3.31 17.64
N CYS A 324 1.88 -3.02 17.92
CA CYS A 324 2.99 -3.68 17.22
C CYS A 324 2.99 -5.20 17.45
N THR A 325 2.69 -5.66 18.66
CA THR A 325 2.58 -7.09 18.96
C THR A 325 1.47 -7.76 18.14
N LEU A 326 0.30 -7.13 18.06
CA LEU A 326 -0.81 -7.62 17.24
C LEU A 326 -0.42 -7.69 15.75
N ASP A 327 0.15 -6.62 15.21
CA ASP A 327 0.60 -6.56 13.82
C ASP A 327 1.64 -7.66 13.49
N ILE A 328 2.55 -7.96 14.43
CA ILE A 328 3.53 -9.04 14.27
C ILE A 328 2.83 -10.41 14.25
N VAL A 329 1.92 -10.67 15.19
CA VAL A 329 1.23 -11.96 15.30
C VAL A 329 0.36 -12.19 14.07
N GLU A 330 -0.42 -11.20 13.64
CA GLU A 330 -1.24 -11.29 12.43
C GLU A 330 -0.38 -11.53 11.18
N ALA A 331 0.74 -10.81 11.04
CA ALA A 331 1.65 -10.98 9.92
C ALA A 331 2.32 -12.37 9.92
N ILE A 332 2.73 -12.91 11.07
CA ILE A 332 3.28 -14.26 11.19
C ILE A 332 2.22 -15.32 10.87
N VAL A 333 0.97 -15.15 11.33
CA VAL A 333 -0.14 -16.06 10.98
C VAL A 333 -0.39 -16.04 9.47
N HIS A 334 -0.45 -14.87 8.87
CA HIS A 334 -0.63 -14.74 7.42
C HIS A 334 0.52 -15.38 6.63
N TRP A 335 1.77 -15.13 7.07
CA TRP A 335 2.95 -15.78 6.49
C TRP A 335 2.89 -17.31 6.63
N ARG A 336 2.46 -17.85 7.77
CA ARG A 336 2.31 -19.31 7.95
C ARG A 336 1.26 -19.90 7.02
N ASN A 337 0.17 -19.20 6.77
CA ASN A 337 -0.94 -19.68 5.93
C ASN A 337 -0.55 -19.81 4.43
N ILE A 338 0.50 -19.12 3.98
CA ILE A 338 0.99 -19.23 2.60
C ILE A 338 2.10 -20.28 2.44
N LEU A 339 2.60 -20.86 3.53
CA LEU A 339 3.59 -21.93 3.49
C LEU A 339 2.91 -23.27 3.28
N GLN A 340 3.58 -24.18 2.57
CA GLN A 340 3.11 -25.56 2.43
C GLN A 340 3.09 -26.30 3.78
N ALA A 341 4.04 -25.98 4.67
CA ALA A 341 4.09 -26.49 6.02
C ALA A 341 4.31 -25.34 7.02
N PRO A 342 3.54 -25.28 8.12
CA PRO A 342 3.68 -24.22 9.10
C PRO A 342 5.05 -24.31 9.79
N LYS A 343 5.89 -23.29 9.60
CA LYS A 343 7.21 -23.19 10.24
C LYS A 343 7.19 -22.14 11.38
N PRO A 344 8.00 -22.31 12.44
CA PRO A 344 8.19 -21.23 13.42
C PRO A 344 8.92 -20.05 12.77
N PHE A 345 8.49 -18.83 13.09
CA PHE A 345 9.21 -17.64 12.65
C PHE A 345 10.43 -17.42 13.57
N VAL A 346 11.63 -17.62 13.04
CA VAL A 346 12.89 -17.54 13.79
C VAL A 346 13.54 -16.18 13.59
N TRP A 347 13.78 -15.46 14.69
CA TRP A 347 14.48 -14.18 14.71
C TRP A 347 15.65 -14.26 15.69
N ARG A 348 16.87 -13.94 15.23
CA ARG A 348 18.12 -14.12 15.99
C ARG A 348 18.22 -15.51 16.66
N SER A 349 17.96 -16.55 15.86
CA SER A 349 18.00 -17.96 16.28
C SER A 349 16.97 -18.37 17.36
N LYS A 350 15.95 -17.54 17.65
CA LYS A 350 14.88 -17.87 18.60
C LYS A 350 13.51 -17.79 17.93
N ASN A 351 12.58 -18.65 18.34
CA ASN A 351 11.18 -18.53 17.92
C ASN A 351 10.58 -17.23 18.48
N TYR A 352 10.26 -16.28 17.61
CA TYR A 352 9.89 -14.93 18.04
C TYR A 352 8.58 -14.91 18.85
N LEU A 353 7.63 -15.79 18.52
CA LEU A 353 6.37 -15.90 19.26
C LEU A 353 6.56 -16.46 20.68
N LEU A 354 7.66 -17.19 20.94
CA LEU A 354 8.02 -17.59 22.30
C LEU A 354 8.79 -16.48 23.02
N LYS A 355 9.73 -15.82 22.33
CA LYS A 355 10.47 -14.68 22.87
C LYS A 355 9.53 -13.58 23.40
N ILE A 356 8.50 -13.24 22.63
CA ILE A 356 7.59 -12.14 22.98
C ILE A 356 6.85 -12.35 24.31
N GLN A 357 6.72 -13.59 24.77
CA GLN A 357 6.07 -13.93 26.04
C GLN A 357 6.90 -13.52 27.26
N THR A 358 8.22 -13.45 27.13
CA THR A 358 9.18 -13.13 28.20
C THR A 358 9.80 -11.73 28.03
N ASP A 359 9.52 -11.05 26.93
CA ASP A 359 10.11 -9.73 26.62
C ASP A 359 9.79 -8.63 27.63
N LEU A 360 8.72 -8.79 28.42
CA LEU A 360 8.27 -7.83 29.43
C LEU A 360 8.67 -8.22 30.86
N ASP A 361 9.47 -9.27 31.03
CA ASP A 361 9.87 -9.77 32.35
C ASP A 361 10.73 -8.76 33.13
N PHE A 362 11.48 -7.90 32.43
CA PHE A 362 12.22 -6.81 33.07
C PHE A 362 11.26 -5.74 33.63
N PHE A 363 10.19 -5.43 32.89
CA PHE A 363 9.21 -4.42 33.28
C PHE A 363 8.48 -4.87 34.54
N LEU A 364 8.16 -6.17 34.67
CA LEU A 364 7.53 -6.75 35.86
C LEU A 364 8.28 -6.49 37.17
N LYS A 365 9.61 -6.36 37.12
CA LYS A 365 10.43 -6.10 38.30
C LYS A 365 10.46 -4.61 38.68
N SER A 366 9.95 -3.74 37.80
CA SER A 366 9.96 -2.28 37.99
C SER A 366 8.76 -1.80 38.81
N SER A 367 9.00 -0.78 39.64
CA SER A 367 7.95 -0.02 40.31
C SER A 367 6.98 0.68 39.33
N LEU A 368 7.41 0.93 38.08
CA LEU A 368 6.60 1.57 37.04
C LEU A 368 5.39 0.73 36.59
N VAL A 369 5.36 -0.58 36.88
CA VAL A 369 4.21 -1.45 36.60
C VAL A 369 2.94 -0.93 37.28
N SER A 370 3.05 -0.31 38.46
CA SER A 370 1.91 0.23 39.18
C SER A 370 1.20 1.39 38.44
N LEU A 371 1.84 1.97 37.41
CA LEU A 371 1.26 3.02 36.57
C LEU A 371 0.26 2.48 35.53
N LEU A 372 0.19 1.16 35.37
CA LEU A 372 -0.76 0.44 34.52
C LEU A 372 -1.74 -0.38 35.38
N PRO A 373 -2.61 0.28 36.17
CA PRO A 373 -3.60 -0.44 36.96
C PRO A 373 -4.48 -1.26 36.01
N ASN A 374 -4.71 -2.53 36.33
CA ASN A 374 -5.47 -3.53 35.57
C ASN A 374 -4.73 -4.27 34.45
N ILE A 375 -3.43 -4.07 34.27
CA ILE A 375 -2.64 -4.86 33.31
C ILE A 375 -1.65 -5.71 34.10
N ASN A 376 -1.78 -7.05 34.01
CA ASN A 376 -0.75 -7.97 34.47
C ASN A 376 0.16 -8.30 33.27
N PRO A 377 1.42 -7.84 33.23
CA PRO A 377 2.33 -8.12 32.12
C PRO A 377 2.83 -9.57 32.09
N VAL A 378 2.64 -10.35 33.16
CA VAL A 378 3.14 -11.73 33.26
C VAL A 378 2.56 -12.56 32.12
N LYS A 379 3.42 -12.99 31.19
CA LYS A 379 3.07 -13.78 30.01
C LYS A 379 1.97 -13.15 29.14
N ASN A 380 1.78 -11.84 29.23
CA ASN A 380 0.76 -11.09 28.51
C ASN A 380 1.42 -10.13 27.51
N PRO A 381 1.88 -10.63 26.35
CA PRO A 381 2.60 -9.81 25.37
C PRO A 381 1.74 -8.68 24.78
N PHE A 382 0.41 -8.78 24.90
CA PHE A 382 -0.55 -7.79 24.42
C PHE A 382 -0.89 -6.71 25.45
N LEU A 383 -0.42 -6.85 26.70
CA LEU A 383 -0.71 -5.92 27.78
C LEU A 383 -2.23 -5.65 27.93
N MET A 384 -3.09 -6.64 27.65
CA MET A 384 -4.55 -6.45 27.75
C MET A 384 -5.01 -6.59 29.19
N SER A 385 -5.99 -5.77 29.59
CA SER A 385 -6.62 -5.87 30.90
C SER A 385 -7.57 -7.06 30.97
N GLY A 386 -7.51 -7.82 32.06
CA GLY A 386 -8.48 -8.89 32.36
C GLY A 386 -8.34 -10.19 31.56
N VAL A 387 -7.24 -10.37 30.82
CA VAL A 387 -6.97 -11.62 30.09
C VAL A 387 -5.68 -12.25 30.65
N GLU A 388 -5.84 -13.32 31.43
CA GLU A 388 -4.72 -14.15 31.88
C GLU A 388 -4.41 -15.19 30.80
N PHE A 389 -3.29 -15.02 30.09
CA PHE A 389 -2.84 -15.98 29.10
C PHE A 389 -2.08 -17.13 29.78
N GLY A 390 -2.63 -18.35 29.71
CA GLY A 390 -1.89 -19.57 30.02
C GLY A 390 -1.93 -20.06 31.47
N ILE A 391 -2.69 -19.41 32.35
CA ILE A 391 -3.07 -20.00 33.64
C ILE A 391 -4.48 -20.56 33.43
N SER A 392 -4.57 -21.83 33.03
CA SER A 392 -5.85 -22.52 33.09
C SER A 392 -6.28 -22.49 34.56
N PRO A 393 -7.49 -21.99 34.91
CA PRO A 393 -7.99 -22.00 36.28
C PRO A 393 -8.36 -23.44 36.64
N LYS A 394 -7.36 -24.30 36.79
CA LYS A 394 -7.49 -25.66 37.32
C LYS A 394 -6.83 -25.64 38.69
N GLY A 395 -7.63 -25.35 39.72
CA GLY A 395 -7.20 -25.61 41.09
C GLY A 395 -7.77 -24.76 42.21
N SER A 396 -8.64 -23.78 41.98
CA SER A 396 -9.23 -23.02 43.08
C SER A 396 -10.71 -22.80 42.86
N GLN A 397 -11.51 -23.17 43.87
CA GLN A 397 -12.97 -23.07 43.98
C GLN A 397 -13.79 -24.31 43.55
N LEU A 398 -13.56 -25.44 44.22
CA LEU A 398 -14.62 -26.45 44.45
C LEU A 398 -14.30 -27.30 45.69
N ALA A 399 -14.10 -26.63 46.82
CA ALA A 399 -14.29 -27.19 48.17
C ALA A 399 -14.53 -26.00 49.11
N ASP A 400 -15.29 -26.22 50.18
CA ASP A 400 -15.59 -25.27 51.26
C ASP A 400 -16.75 -24.30 51.04
N LYS A 401 -17.94 -24.89 50.81
CA LYS A 401 -19.18 -24.41 51.44
C LYS A 401 -19.97 -25.58 52.02
N LYS A 402 -19.56 -26.09 53.19
CA LYS A 402 -20.45 -26.76 54.15
C LYS A 402 -19.74 -26.97 55.49
N SER A 403 -20.24 -26.26 56.51
CA SER A 403 -20.19 -26.54 57.97
C SER A 403 -19.79 -25.30 58.78
N GLN A 404 -20.78 -24.45 59.06
CA GLN A 404 -20.81 -23.71 60.32
C GLN A 404 -21.74 -24.48 61.27
N LEU A 405 -21.15 -25.30 62.14
CA LEU A 405 -21.65 -25.56 63.48
C LEU A 405 -20.43 -25.83 64.35
N SER A 406 -20.30 -25.05 65.41
CA SER A 406 -19.26 -25.13 66.44
C SER A 406 -19.11 -26.56 67.00
N PRO A 407 -17.93 -26.90 67.54
CA PRO A 407 -17.93 -27.01 68.99
C PRO A 407 -16.67 -26.51 69.70
N THR A 408 -16.91 -26.32 70.98
CA THR A 408 -16.05 -25.98 72.09
C THR A 408 -14.87 -26.93 72.32
N ASN A 409 -13.88 -26.37 73.00
CA ASN A 409 -12.98 -27.00 73.97
C ASN A 409 -11.85 -27.94 73.50
N ALA A 410 -10.66 -27.34 73.62
CA ALA A 410 -9.61 -27.73 74.57
C ALA A 410 -8.71 -28.95 74.24
N ASN A 411 -7.46 -28.75 74.67
CA ASN A 411 -6.47 -29.77 74.98
C ASN A 411 -5.68 -30.38 73.81
N ARG A 412 -4.45 -29.88 73.66
CA ARG A 412 -3.18 -30.58 73.99
C ARG A 412 -2.09 -30.38 72.92
N LYS A 413 -1.00 -29.81 73.43
CA LYS A 413 0.41 -30.19 73.24
C LYS A 413 1.06 -29.90 71.87
N ARG A 414 1.89 -28.85 71.89
CA ARG A 414 3.18 -28.80 71.16
C ARG A 414 4.03 -30.05 71.49
N PRO A 415 4.92 -30.51 70.60
CA PRO A 415 6.32 -30.03 70.65
C PRO A 415 6.95 -29.77 69.26
N LYS A 416 7.75 -28.69 69.14
CA LYS A 416 9.22 -28.64 68.91
C LYS A 416 9.64 -29.04 67.48
N PHE A 417 10.06 -28.08 66.65
CA PHE A 417 11.45 -27.60 66.47
C PHE A 417 12.37 -28.68 65.88
N ASP A 418 12.69 -28.59 64.59
CA ASP A 418 14.08 -28.37 64.18
C ASP A 418 14.19 -27.81 62.74
N PRO A 419 15.21 -26.99 62.45
CA PRO A 419 15.48 -26.42 61.14
C PRO A 419 16.54 -27.21 60.35
N SER A 420 16.75 -26.82 59.09
CA SER A 420 17.96 -27.04 58.26
C SER A 420 17.95 -28.22 57.25
N PRO A 421 18.88 -28.25 56.26
CA PRO A 421 18.55 -28.19 54.83
C PRO A 421 19.27 -29.30 54.02
N TYR A 422 19.31 -29.16 52.69
CA TYR A 422 20.11 -29.86 51.67
C TYR A 422 19.44 -30.96 50.81
N LEU A 423 19.51 -30.68 49.49
CA LEU A 423 19.80 -31.54 48.33
C LEU A 423 19.23 -32.97 48.24
N ASN A 424 18.44 -33.20 47.17
CA ASN A 424 18.65 -34.24 46.13
C ASN A 424 17.40 -34.29 45.21
N SER A 425 17.51 -33.91 43.94
CA SER A 425 17.87 -34.73 42.76
C SER A 425 16.76 -35.70 42.28
N ALA A 426 16.40 -35.51 41.01
CA ALA A 426 15.84 -36.46 40.04
C ALA A 426 14.63 -37.34 40.42
N SER A 427 13.48 -37.08 39.77
CA SER A 427 12.75 -38.14 39.03
C SER A 427 11.70 -37.54 38.09
N LEU A 428 11.94 -37.63 36.78
CA LEU A 428 10.93 -37.46 35.74
C LEU A 428 9.99 -38.68 35.72
N PRO A 429 8.68 -38.51 35.47
CA PRO A 429 7.78 -39.64 35.29
C PRO A 429 7.92 -40.27 33.89
N PRO A 430 7.64 -41.58 33.74
CA PRO A 430 8.04 -42.37 32.58
C PRO A 430 7.17 -42.11 31.34
N LEU A 431 7.86 -41.86 30.22
CA LEU A 431 7.34 -41.89 28.86
C LEU A 431 7.10 -43.35 28.43
N SER A 432 5.97 -43.93 28.82
CA SER A 432 5.52 -45.21 28.29
C SER A 432 4.02 -45.21 28.08
N LYS A 433 3.59 -44.55 26.99
CA LYS A 433 2.36 -44.78 26.21
C LYS A 433 2.36 -43.88 24.96
N LEU A 434 3.47 -43.91 24.22
CA LEU A 434 3.54 -43.40 22.86
C LEU A 434 3.21 -44.56 21.91
N ARG A 435 1.92 -44.76 21.63
CA ARG A 435 1.53 -45.60 20.49
C ARG A 435 1.97 -44.86 19.23
N GLN A 436 2.94 -45.44 18.53
CA GLN A 436 3.35 -45.07 17.19
C GLN A 436 2.16 -45.24 16.24
N SER A 437 1.50 -44.14 15.89
CA SER A 437 0.72 -44.08 14.65
C SER A 437 1.71 -43.82 13.52
N THR A 438 1.75 -44.72 12.56
CA THR A 438 2.51 -44.62 11.30
C THR A 438 2.27 -43.27 10.61
N PRO A 439 3.32 -42.60 10.09
CA PRO A 439 3.19 -41.36 9.36
C PRO A 439 2.75 -41.67 7.92
N GLY A 440 1.44 -41.85 7.71
CA GLY A 440 0.91 -42.15 6.38
C GLY A 440 -0.61 -42.04 6.20
N ASP A 441 -1.41 -42.06 7.26
CA ASP A 441 -2.86 -42.32 7.11
C ASP A 441 -3.80 -41.15 7.42
N ASN A 442 -3.30 -39.92 7.61
CA ASN A 442 -4.18 -38.74 7.74
C ASN A 442 -3.77 -37.64 6.75
N ASP A 443 -3.75 -37.97 5.46
CA ASP A 443 -3.74 -36.96 4.40
C ASP A 443 -5.19 -36.67 3.96
N PRO A 444 -5.78 -35.52 4.36
CA PRO A 444 -7.14 -35.14 3.97
C PRO A 444 -7.29 -34.92 2.46
N LEU A 445 -6.20 -34.86 1.70
CA LEU A 445 -6.21 -34.87 0.24
C LEU A 445 -6.43 -36.29 -0.31
N ARG A 446 -5.84 -37.31 0.33
CA ARG A 446 -6.01 -38.72 -0.06
C ARG A 446 -7.43 -39.21 0.19
N GLU A 447 -8.06 -38.83 1.31
CA GLU A 447 -9.48 -39.14 1.56
C GLU A 447 -10.41 -38.47 0.54
N ARG A 448 -10.13 -37.24 0.11
CA ARG A 448 -10.93 -36.57 -0.93
C ARG A 448 -10.75 -37.20 -2.30
N ILE A 449 -9.54 -37.70 -2.62
CA ILE A 449 -9.26 -38.40 -3.86
C ILE A 449 -9.93 -39.78 -3.88
N LEU A 450 -9.88 -40.54 -2.77
CA LEU A 450 -10.54 -41.83 -2.64
C LEU A 450 -12.07 -41.69 -2.64
N PHE A 451 -12.61 -40.65 -2.01
CA PHE A 451 -14.04 -40.34 -2.07
C PHE A 451 -14.47 -39.97 -3.49
N ALA A 452 -13.71 -39.12 -4.20
CA ALA A 452 -13.98 -38.78 -5.59
C ALA A 452 -13.89 -40.01 -6.52
N GLN A 453 -12.97 -40.94 -6.28
CA GLN A 453 -12.90 -42.20 -7.02
C GLN A 453 -14.11 -43.10 -6.73
N SER A 454 -14.60 -43.18 -5.48
CA SER A 454 -15.78 -44.00 -5.14
C SER A 454 -17.09 -43.51 -5.79
N VAL A 455 -17.20 -42.19 -6.00
CA VAL A 455 -18.37 -41.56 -6.65
C VAL A 455 -18.33 -41.77 -8.17
N VAL A 456 -17.15 -41.84 -8.78
CA VAL A 456 -17.00 -42.04 -10.23
C VAL A 456 -17.22 -43.51 -10.64
N PHE A 457 -17.04 -44.47 -9.72
CA PHE A 457 -17.21 -45.91 -10.01
C PHE A 457 -18.55 -46.52 -9.56
N SER A 458 -19.45 -45.75 -8.93
CA SER A 458 -20.75 -46.25 -8.44
C SER A 458 -21.94 -46.03 -9.39
N GLU A 459 -21.79 -45.32 -10.51
CA GLU A 459 -22.87 -45.07 -11.49
C GLU A 459 -22.86 -45.99 -12.73
N GLY A 460 -22.15 -47.13 -12.68
CA GLY A 460 -21.85 -47.95 -13.87
C GLY A 460 -22.25 -49.42 -13.84
N ARG A 461 -23.22 -49.86 -13.02
CA ARG A 461 -23.74 -51.24 -13.08
C ARG A 461 -25.26 -51.27 -12.96
N ASN A 462 -25.95 -51.15 -14.10
CA ASN A 462 -27.25 -51.78 -14.32
C ASN A 462 -27.58 -51.82 -15.82
N SER A 463 -27.15 -52.92 -16.45
CA SER A 463 -27.66 -53.51 -17.70
C SER A 463 -26.93 -54.85 -17.85
N GLY A 464 -27.52 -56.02 -18.00
CA GLY A 464 -28.90 -56.46 -18.15
C GLY A 464 -28.90 -57.98 -18.38
N ASN A 465 -30.08 -58.53 -18.63
CA ASN A 465 -30.40 -59.86 -19.20
C ASN A 465 -30.16 -61.12 -18.34
N GLU A 466 -31.26 -61.84 -18.08
CA GLU A 466 -31.52 -63.29 -18.24
C GLU A 466 -32.98 -63.51 -17.73
N SER A 467 -34.02 -63.83 -18.50
CA SER A 467 -34.36 -65.04 -19.29
C SER A 467 -34.18 -66.36 -18.54
N GLY A 468 -35.28 -67.11 -18.39
CA GLY A 468 -35.31 -68.51 -17.91
C GLY A 468 -35.98 -68.60 -16.53
N GLU A 469 -37.25 -69.01 -16.39
CA GLU A 469 -37.77 -70.39 -16.45
C GLU A 469 -37.61 -71.13 -15.10
N GLU A 470 -38.65 -71.88 -14.75
CA GLU A 470 -38.80 -72.86 -13.64
C GLU A 470 -39.28 -72.37 -12.25
N ASP A 471 -40.53 -72.79 -11.97
CA ASP A 471 -41.02 -73.52 -10.80
C ASP A 471 -40.65 -73.07 -9.38
N GLU A 472 -41.67 -72.69 -8.60
CA GLU A 472 -42.15 -73.48 -7.44
C GLU A 472 -43.18 -72.68 -6.61
N TYR A 473 -44.36 -73.26 -6.45
CA TYR A 473 -45.26 -73.05 -5.31
C TYR A 473 -44.53 -73.42 -3.98
N PRO A 474 -44.96 -73.00 -2.75
CA PRO A 474 -46.37 -73.01 -2.34
C PRO A 474 -46.84 -72.00 -1.25
N ALA A 475 -48.16 -72.06 -1.03
CA ALA A 475 -48.85 -72.07 0.26
C ALA A 475 -49.22 -70.76 1.00
N HIS A 476 -50.55 -70.54 0.99
CA HIS A 476 -51.44 -70.24 2.14
C HIS A 476 -51.30 -68.93 2.93
N ARG A 477 -52.36 -68.08 2.87
CA ARG A 477 -53.29 -67.93 4.01
C ARG A 477 -54.60 -67.19 3.70
N ASN A 478 -55.66 -67.80 4.22
CA ASN A 478 -57.10 -67.52 4.26
C ASN A 478 -57.56 -66.13 4.76
N HIS A 479 -58.70 -65.66 4.24
CA HIS A 479 -59.95 -65.32 4.98
C HIS A 479 -61.01 -64.92 3.92
N GLU A 480 -62.00 -65.75 3.61
CA GLU A 480 -63.27 -66.01 4.32
C GLU A 480 -64.44 -65.08 3.93
N THR A 481 -65.46 -65.72 3.33
CA THR A 481 -66.92 -65.59 3.56
C THR A 481 -67.59 -64.23 3.28
N SER A 482 -68.69 -64.13 2.55
CA SER A 482 -69.87 -65.01 2.58
C SER A 482 -70.74 -64.85 1.33
N HIS A 483 -71.22 -65.98 0.80
CA HIS A 483 -72.34 -66.07 -0.13
C HIS A 483 -73.66 -66.03 0.66
N GLU A 484 -74.61 -65.20 0.25
CA GLU A 484 -75.97 -65.22 0.78
C GLU A 484 -76.99 -65.54 -0.33
N LYS A 485 -77.71 -66.63 -0.06
CA LYS A 485 -78.91 -67.22 -0.68
C LYS A 485 -79.71 -66.38 -1.69
N VAL A 486 -79.76 -66.92 -2.92
CA VAL A 486 -80.83 -66.70 -3.89
C VAL A 486 -82.08 -67.44 -3.41
N THR A 487 -83.16 -66.68 -3.18
CA THR A 487 -84.51 -67.18 -2.89
C THR A 487 -85.43 -66.76 -4.05
N ILE A 488 -86.00 -67.75 -4.74
CA ILE A 488 -86.92 -67.59 -5.87
C ILE A 488 -88.36 -67.46 -5.33
N SER A 489 -89.07 -66.39 -5.71
CA SER A 489 -90.55 -66.26 -5.70
C SER A 489 -90.97 -64.86 -6.21
N PRO A 490 -92.25 -64.64 -6.58
CA PRO A 490 -92.95 -65.10 -7.77
C PRO A 490 -93.30 -63.90 -8.69
N MET A 491 -93.76 -64.20 -9.90
CA MET A 491 -94.20 -63.21 -10.91
C MET A 491 -95.20 -62.19 -10.34
N VAL A 492 -94.85 -60.90 -10.45
CA VAL A 492 -95.74 -59.75 -10.18
C VAL A 492 -95.48 -58.70 -11.27
N ASP A 493 -96.56 -58.26 -11.91
CA ASP A 493 -96.68 -57.25 -12.98
C ASP A 493 -95.44 -56.39 -13.31
N GLU A 494 -94.80 -56.72 -14.45
CA GLU A 494 -93.60 -56.05 -15.01
C GLU A 494 -93.81 -54.56 -15.38
N SER A 495 -95.05 -54.06 -15.44
CA SER A 495 -95.34 -52.69 -15.88
C SER A 495 -95.04 -51.60 -14.84
N ALA A 496 -94.99 -51.90 -13.55
CA ALA A 496 -94.79 -50.90 -12.49
C ALA A 496 -93.32 -50.82 -12.02
N GLN A 497 -92.58 -51.92 -12.10
CA GLN A 497 -91.16 -51.97 -11.75
C GLN A 497 -90.29 -51.27 -12.79
N ASP A 498 -90.66 -51.34 -14.07
CA ASP A 498 -89.93 -50.64 -15.14
C ASP A 498 -90.02 -49.11 -15.01
N LYS A 499 -91.18 -48.57 -14.60
CA LYS A 499 -91.33 -47.12 -14.38
C LYS A 499 -90.53 -46.61 -13.18
N GLU A 500 -90.43 -47.41 -12.12
CA GLU A 500 -89.62 -47.08 -10.94
C GLU A 500 -88.11 -47.23 -11.23
N LEU A 501 -87.73 -48.22 -12.02
CA LEU A 501 -86.35 -48.38 -12.49
C LEU A 501 -85.94 -47.22 -13.40
N GLU A 502 -86.83 -46.78 -14.30
CA GLU A 502 -86.58 -45.63 -15.19
C GLU A 502 -86.48 -44.32 -14.39
N ARG A 503 -87.30 -44.15 -13.34
CA ARG A 503 -87.19 -43.01 -12.42
C ARG A 503 -85.84 -43.01 -11.68
N ARG A 504 -85.40 -44.15 -11.17
CA ARG A 504 -84.08 -44.29 -10.51
C ARG A 504 -82.92 -44.04 -11.47
N MET A 505 -83.02 -44.51 -12.72
CA MET A 505 -82.00 -44.23 -13.74
C MET A 505 -81.90 -42.74 -14.06
N ARG A 506 -83.03 -42.01 -14.15
CA ARG A 506 -83.03 -40.56 -14.34
C ARG A 506 -82.46 -39.81 -13.14
N GLU A 507 -82.83 -40.20 -11.92
CA GLU A 507 -82.27 -39.61 -10.69
C GLU A 507 -80.77 -39.85 -10.56
N GLU A 508 -80.28 -41.03 -10.96
CA GLU A 508 -78.86 -41.35 -10.98
C GLU A 508 -78.11 -40.53 -12.04
N HIS A 509 -78.68 -40.36 -13.23
CA HIS A 509 -78.12 -39.50 -14.27
C HIS A 509 -78.05 -38.03 -13.82
N ASP A 510 -79.08 -37.52 -13.13
CA ASP A 510 -79.07 -36.18 -12.56
C ASP A 510 -78.04 -36.04 -11.43
N ARG A 511 -77.84 -37.08 -10.61
CA ARG A 511 -76.79 -37.09 -9.58
C ARG A 511 -75.41 -37.03 -10.21
N ILE A 512 -75.16 -37.86 -11.23
CA ILE A 512 -73.91 -37.87 -11.99
C ILE A 512 -73.67 -36.52 -12.64
N ALA A 513 -74.69 -35.91 -13.25
CA ALA A 513 -74.58 -34.59 -13.87
C ALA A 513 -74.20 -33.49 -12.85
N ARG A 514 -74.80 -33.50 -11.65
CA ARG A 514 -74.44 -32.56 -10.57
C ARG A 514 -73.03 -32.81 -10.04
N GLU A 515 -72.62 -34.06 -9.87
CA GLU A 515 -71.26 -34.42 -9.46
C GLU A 515 -70.21 -33.98 -10.50
N GLU A 516 -70.50 -34.15 -11.80
CA GLU A 516 -69.66 -33.63 -12.87
C GLU A 516 -69.56 -32.11 -12.86
N GLU A 517 -70.67 -31.41 -12.60
CA GLU A 517 -70.66 -29.95 -12.51
C GLU A 517 -69.84 -29.45 -11.31
N ILE A 518 -69.93 -30.13 -10.16
CA ILE A 518 -69.10 -29.84 -8.98
C ILE A 518 -67.62 -30.07 -9.31
N LYS A 519 -67.28 -31.19 -9.98
CA LYS A 519 -65.90 -31.48 -10.42
C LYS A 519 -65.38 -30.39 -11.37
N ARG A 520 -66.18 -29.94 -12.34
CA ARG A 520 -65.81 -28.84 -13.25
C ARG A 520 -65.57 -27.53 -12.48
N LYS A 521 -66.39 -27.21 -11.49
CA LYS A 521 -66.23 -26.01 -10.64
C LYS A 521 -64.97 -26.09 -9.77
N GLU A 522 -64.67 -27.24 -9.17
CA GLU A 522 -63.43 -27.44 -8.41
C GLU A 522 -62.18 -27.38 -9.28
N GLU A 523 -62.22 -27.98 -10.47
CA GLU A 523 -61.10 -27.90 -11.42
C GLU A 523 -60.86 -26.46 -11.89
N ALA A 524 -61.93 -25.68 -12.14
CA ALA A 524 -61.83 -24.27 -12.44
C ALA A 524 -61.23 -23.45 -11.27
N ARG A 525 -61.57 -23.78 -10.02
CA ARG A 525 -60.97 -23.15 -8.83
C ARG A 525 -59.48 -23.49 -8.72
N ARG A 526 -59.10 -24.76 -8.91
CA ARG A 526 -57.70 -25.20 -8.93
C ARG A 526 -56.88 -24.47 -10.00
N LYS A 527 -57.40 -24.35 -11.23
CA LYS A 527 -56.73 -23.60 -12.32
C LYS A 527 -56.52 -22.12 -11.97
N ARG A 528 -57.49 -21.48 -11.30
CA ARG A 528 -57.33 -20.07 -10.84
C ARG A 528 -56.29 -19.94 -9.73
N GLU A 529 -56.28 -20.85 -8.76
CA GLU A 529 -55.28 -20.86 -7.69
C GLU A 529 -53.87 -21.12 -8.23
N GLU A 530 -53.73 -22.03 -9.19
CA GLU A 530 -52.45 -22.33 -9.85
C GLU A 530 -51.93 -21.11 -10.62
N LYS A 531 -52.79 -20.45 -11.41
CA LYS A 531 -52.43 -19.20 -12.11
C LYS A 531 -51.98 -18.10 -11.14
N LEU A 532 -52.65 -17.96 -10.00
CA LEU A 532 -52.24 -17.01 -8.96
C LEU A 532 -50.87 -17.35 -8.36
N ARG A 533 -50.57 -18.65 -8.15
CA ARG A 533 -49.24 -19.09 -7.69
C ARG A 533 -48.16 -18.83 -8.75
N GLU A 534 -48.44 -19.03 -10.02
CA GLU A 534 -47.51 -18.71 -11.11
C GLU A 534 -47.22 -17.21 -11.18
N GLU A 535 -48.25 -16.36 -11.06
CA GLU A 535 -48.10 -14.91 -10.99
C GLU A 535 -47.25 -14.48 -9.78
N GLN A 536 -47.45 -15.10 -8.61
CA GLN A 536 -46.62 -14.87 -7.43
C GLN A 536 -45.17 -15.30 -7.63
N ARG A 537 -44.93 -16.46 -8.26
CA ARG A 537 -43.57 -16.94 -8.59
C ARG A 537 -42.88 -15.99 -9.56
N HIS A 538 -43.60 -15.53 -10.58
CA HIS A 538 -43.08 -14.56 -11.55
C HIS A 538 -42.71 -13.23 -10.87
N TYR A 539 -43.59 -12.72 -9.99
CA TYR A 539 -43.34 -11.51 -9.23
C TYR A 539 -42.13 -11.63 -8.28
N SER A 540 -42.02 -12.74 -7.53
CA SER A 540 -40.85 -13.02 -6.70
C SER A 540 -39.55 -13.12 -7.50
N SER A 541 -39.60 -13.75 -8.68
CA SER A 541 -38.45 -13.83 -9.58
C SER A 541 -37.97 -12.45 -10.04
N LEU A 542 -38.89 -11.54 -10.39
CA LEU A 542 -38.56 -10.16 -10.75
C LEU A 542 -37.92 -9.38 -9.60
N ILE A 543 -38.40 -9.57 -8.37
CA ILE A 543 -37.79 -8.95 -7.18
C ILE A 543 -36.37 -9.44 -6.96
N ILE A 544 -36.15 -10.77 -7.03
CA ILE A 544 -34.82 -11.37 -6.86
C ILE A 544 -33.86 -10.84 -7.93
N GLN A 545 -34.29 -10.82 -9.19
CA GLN A 545 -33.48 -10.27 -10.28
C GLN A 545 -33.13 -8.78 -10.07
N ALA A 546 -34.07 -7.97 -9.59
CA ALA A 546 -33.81 -6.56 -9.28
C ALA A 546 -32.79 -6.39 -8.15
N VAL A 547 -32.88 -7.20 -7.08
CA VAL A 547 -31.93 -7.20 -5.97
C VAL A 547 -30.53 -7.63 -6.44
N VAL A 548 -30.44 -8.70 -7.23
CA VAL A 548 -29.16 -9.21 -7.77
C VAL A 548 -28.49 -8.18 -8.67
N ARG A 549 -29.24 -7.53 -9.59
CA ARG A 549 -28.72 -6.45 -10.44
C ARG A 549 -28.23 -5.26 -9.59
N GLY A 550 -28.97 -4.90 -8.54
CA GLY A 550 -28.57 -3.86 -7.60
C GLY A 550 -27.30 -4.20 -6.81
N CYS A 551 -27.16 -5.44 -6.35
CA CYS A 551 -25.95 -5.93 -5.69
C CYS A 551 -24.75 -5.90 -6.65
N LYS A 552 -24.91 -6.37 -7.89
CA LYS A 552 -23.87 -6.34 -8.92
C LYS A 552 -23.41 -4.91 -9.22
N ALA A 553 -24.33 -3.97 -9.41
CA ALA A 553 -23.99 -2.57 -9.65
C ALA A 553 -23.22 -1.92 -8.47
N ARG A 554 -23.58 -2.26 -7.22
CA ARG A 554 -22.83 -1.81 -6.04
C ARG A 554 -21.43 -2.42 -5.98
N MET A 555 -21.29 -3.69 -6.32
CA MET A 555 -19.98 -4.36 -6.40
C MET A 555 -19.09 -3.74 -7.48
N ASP A 556 -19.63 -3.52 -8.68
CA ASP A 556 -18.91 -2.86 -9.78
C ASP A 556 -18.45 -1.45 -9.38
N MET A 557 -19.29 -0.70 -8.64
CA MET A 557 -18.93 0.61 -8.10
C MET A 557 -17.83 0.54 -7.04
N ILE A 558 -17.87 -0.45 -6.14
CA ILE A 558 -16.81 -0.68 -5.14
C ILE A 558 -15.48 -1.01 -5.82
N ASP A 559 -15.50 -1.89 -6.83
CA ASP A 559 -14.31 -2.27 -7.58
C ASP A 559 -13.75 -1.10 -8.41
N TYR A 560 -14.61 -0.26 -8.98
CA TYR A 560 -14.19 1.00 -9.61
C TYR A 560 -13.47 1.93 -8.61
N LEU A 561 -14.06 2.16 -7.43
CA LEU A 561 -13.45 2.99 -6.39
C LEU A 561 -12.14 2.40 -5.86
N ARG A 562 -12.03 1.07 -5.77
CA ARG A 562 -10.79 0.38 -5.40
C ARG A 562 -9.69 0.63 -6.44
N LYS A 563 -10.00 0.47 -7.73
CA LYS A 563 -9.07 0.77 -8.84
C LYS A 563 -8.65 2.24 -8.86
N GLU A 564 -9.57 3.18 -8.59
CA GLU A 564 -9.27 4.60 -8.53
C GLU A 564 -8.33 4.93 -7.35
N LYS A 565 -8.57 4.32 -6.18
CA LYS A 565 -7.69 4.42 -5.01
C LYS A 565 -6.30 3.85 -5.27
N GLU A 566 -6.19 2.71 -5.97
CA GLU A 566 -4.91 2.14 -6.39
C GLU A 566 -4.15 3.06 -7.35
N LYS A 567 -4.84 3.69 -8.32
CA LYS A 567 -4.24 4.70 -9.20
C LYS A 567 -3.77 5.94 -8.44
N ALA A 568 -4.55 6.41 -7.47
CA ALA A 568 -4.17 7.53 -6.60
C ALA A 568 -2.94 7.19 -5.75
N ASN A 569 -2.91 6.00 -5.14
CA ASN A 569 -1.77 5.51 -4.37
C ASN A 569 -0.51 5.34 -5.24
N SER A 570 -0.64 4.76 -6.44
CA SER A 570 0.46 4.63 -7.40
C SER A 570 1.02 5.99 -7.81
N SER A 571 0.15 6.98 -8.05
CA SER A 571 0.54 8.36 -8.36
C SER A 571 1.23 9.03 -7.17
N ALA A 572 0.74 8.84 -5.94
CA ALA A 572 1.36 9.35 -4.73
C ALA A 572 2.77 8.75 -4.52
N VAL A 573 2.94 7.45 -4.75
CA VAL A 573 4.25 6.78 -4.68
C VAL A 573 5.21 7.34 -5.74
N LYS A 574 4.76 7.57 -6.98
CA LYS A 574 5.57 8.22 -8.03
C LYS A 574 6.00 9.63 -7.63
N ILE A 575 5.08 10.44 -7.09
CA ILE A 575 5.37 11.79 -6.60
C ILE A 575 6.40 11.73 -5.46
N GLN A 576 6.20 10.86 -4.47
CA GLN A 576 7.14 10.69 -3.36
C GLN A 576 8.53 10.25 -3.84
N SER A 577 8.59 9.32 -4.80
CA SER A 577 9.85 8.88 -5.41
C SER A 577 10.57 10.03 -6.11
N GLN A 578 9.84 10.86 -6.88
CA GLN A 578 10.42 12.03 -7.54
C GLN A 578 10.92 13.07 -6.53
N VAL A 579 10.17 13.33 -5.45
CA VAL A 579 10.60 14.24 -4.38
C VAL A 579 11.85 13.73 -3.68
N ARG A 580 11.91 12.43 -3.32
CA ARG A 580 13.11 11.82 -2.72
C ARG A 580 14.32 11.92 -3.64
N MET A 581 14.14 11.63 -4.94
CA MET A 581 15.20 11.78 -5.94
C MET A 581 15.67 13.23 -6.05
N HIS A 582 14.75 14.21 -6.05
CA HIS A 582 15.11 15.63 -6.11
C HIS A 582 15.88 16.08 -4.86
N LEU A 583 15.45 15.68 -3.67
CA LEU A 583 16.15 15.97 -2.42
C LEU A 583 17.53 15.31 -2.38
N ALA A 584 17.66 14.06 -2.87
CA ALA A 584 18.95 13.39 -2.99
C ALA A 584 19.89 14.13 -3.95
N LYS A 585 19.41 14.54 -5.14
CA LYS A 585 20.19 15.36 -6.08
C LYS A 585 20.65 16.68 -5.45
N LYS A 586 19.75 17.38 -4.75
CA LYS A 586 20.08 18.63 -4.04
C LYS A 586 21.15 18.41 -2.95
N LYS A 587 21.07 17.30 -2.21
CA LYS A 587 22.09 16.94 -1.21
C LYS A 587 23.45 16.65 -1.85
N VAL A 588 23.47 15.91 -2.97
CA VAL A 588 24.71 15.65 -3.73
C VAL A 588 25.31 16.94 -4.29
N GLU A 589 24.49 17.85 -4.82
CA GLU A 589 24.95 19.17 -5.28
C GLU A 589 25.54 20.01 -4.12
N SER A 590 24.92 19.98 -2.94
CA SER A 590 25.44 20.64 -1.73
C SER A 590 26.81 20.10 -1.35
N VAL A 591 26.95 18.77 -1.28
CA VAL A 591 28.24 18.11 -0.97
C VAL A 591 29.29 18.41 -2.04
N LYS A 592 28.91 18.50 -3.33
CA LYS A 592 29.82 18.88 -4.41
C LYS A 592 30.33 20.31 -4.24
N LYS A 593 29.47 21.25 -3.85
CA LYS A 593 29.84 22.65 -3.54
C LYS A 593 30.75 22.74 -2.31
N GLU A 594 30.47 22.01 -1.24
CA GLU A 594 31.34 21.93 -0.06
C GLU A 594 32.72 21.35 -0.43
N LYS A 595 32.77 20.30 -1.23
CA LYS A 595 34.03 19.73 -1.71
C LYS A 595 34.82 20.71 -2.57
N GLN A 596 34.15 21.48 -3.44
CA GLN A 596 34.78 22.56 -4.21
C GLN A 596 35.33 23.65 -3.29
N LEU A 597 34.57 24.07 -2.28
CA LEU A 597 35.02 25.07 -1.30
C LEU A 597 36.26 24.58 -0.54
N VAL A 598 36.27 23.33 -0.06
CA VAL A 598 37.43 22.71 0.59
C VAL A 598 38.64 22.69 -0.35
N THR A 599 38.44 22.37 -1.63
CA THR A 599 39.52 22.36 -2.63
C THR A 599 40.08 23.77 -2.85
N CYS A 600 39.22 24.79 -2.93
CA CYS A 600 39.64 26.19 -3.01
C CYS A 600 40.40 26.64 -1.76
N MET A 601 39.92 26.27 -0.56
CA MET A 601 40.61 26.57 0.71
C MET A 601 41.98 25.90 0.77
N GLN A 602 42.09 24.63 0.38
CA GLN A 602 43.37 23.91 0.33
C GLN A 602 44.35 24.57 -0.65
N ALA A 603 43.88 25.03 -1.81
CA ALA A 603 44.71 25.78 -2.76
C ALA A 603 45.20 27.12 -2.18
N LEU A 604 44.33 27.83 -1.44
CA LEU A 604 44.66 29.06 -0.74
C LEU A 604 45.71 28.83 0.34
N ILE A 605 45.55 27.78 1.16
CA ILE A 605 46.52 27.41 2.20
C ILE A 605 47.87 27.08 1.57
N ARG A 606 47.91 26.27 0.51
CA ARG A 606 49.17 25.96 -0.21
C ARG A 606 49.85 27.23 -0.74
N ARG A 607 49.07 28.19 -1.24
CA ARG A 607 49.60 29.48 -1.71
C ARG A 607 50.19 30.31 -0.56
N ILE A 608 49.52 30.35 0.60
CA ILE A 608 50.01 31.04 1.80
C ILE A 608 51.31 30.40 2.29
N LEU A 609 51.36 29.06 2.37
CA LEU A 609 52.57 28.33 2.77
C LEU A 609 53.74 28.59 1.82
N ALA A 610 53.49 28.59 0.49
CA ALA A 610 54.51 28.93 -0.50
C ALA A 610 55.01 30.38 -0.37
N LEU A 611 54.13 31.33 -0.08
CA LEU A 611 54.51 32.73 0.17
C LEU A 611 55.34 32.88 1.45
N ASN A 612 55.03 32.12 2.50
CA ASN A 612 55.80 32.14 3.74
C ASN A 612 57.20 31.54 3.53
N SER A 613 57.29 30.38 2.85
CA SER A 613 58.57 29.77 2.48
C SER A 613 59.44 30.71 1.63
N PHE A 614 58.84 31.43 0.68
CA PHE A 614 59.55 32.45 -0.11
C PHE A 614 60.03 33.63 0.74
N LYS A 615 59.24 34.07 1.73
CA LYS A 615 59.65 35.13 2.67
C LYS A 615 60.81 34.68 3.55
N GLU A 616 60.78 33.46 4.07
CA GLU A 616 61.89 32.88 4.84
C GLU A 616 63.15 32.77 3.99
N GLU A 617 63.05 32.26 2.75
CA GLU A 617 64.20 32.18 1.85
C GLU A 617 64.78 33.57 1.55
N ARG A 618 63.92 34.57 1.34
CA ARG A 618 64.36 35.97 1.14
C ARG A 618 65.02 36.55 2.40
N LEU A 619 64.50 36.27 3.58
CA LEU A 619 65.08 36.73 4.85
C LEU A 619 66.47 36.11 5.05
N ASN A 620 66.61 34.80 4.79
CA ASN A 620 67.90 34.11 4.88
C ASN A 620 68.92 34.65 3.86
N ARG A 621 68.48 35.04 2.65
CA ARG A 621 69.34 35.70 1.67
C ARG A 621 69.82 37.07 2.16
N LEU A 622 68.92 37.88 2.72
CA LEU A 622 69.28 39.18 3.28
C LEU A 622 70.25 39.04 4.46
N GLN A 623 70.05 38.06 5.35
CA GLN A 623 70.99 37.77 6.43
C GLN A 623 72.36 37.35 5.90
N LYS A 624 72.43 36.50 4.88
CA LYS A 624 73.70 36.15 4.23
C LYS A 624 74.37 37.34 3.54
N GLU A 625 73.59 38.21 2.91
CA GLU A 625 74.11 39.45 2.31
C GLU A 625 74.67 40.38 3.39
N GLU A 626 74.07 40.41 4.58
CA GLU A 626 74.53 41.17 5.75
C GLU A 626 75.80 40.55 6.36
N GLU A 627 75.86 39.22 6.54
CA GLU A 627 77.06 38.48 6.96
C GLU A 627 78.24 38.71 6.00
N ILE A 628 78.02 38.61 4.69
CA ILE A 628 79.06 38.88 3.67
C ILE A 628 79.52 40.34 3.75
N LYS A 629 78.61 41.27 4.05
CA LYS A 629 78.94 42.69 4.16
C LYS A 629 79.75 42.97 5.43
N GLU A 630 79.40 42.35 6.56
CA GLU A 630 80.20 42.41 7.79
C GLU A 630 81.60 41.81 7.57
N GLU A 631 81.70 40.65 6.93
CA GLU A 631 82.98 40.01 6.60
C GLU A 631 83.82 40.88 5.65
N PHE A 632 83.18 41.54 4.68
CA PHE A 632 83.84 42.49 3.79
C PHE A 632 84.29 43.76 4.51
N ASP A 633 83.46 44.33 5.40
CA ASP A 633 83.79 45.51 6.20
C ASP A 633 84.93 45.19 7.19
N GLU A 634 84.97 43.97 7.75
CA GLU A 634 86.04 43.46 8.63
C GLU A 634 87.36 43.27 7.87
N LEU A 635 87.33 42.67 6.68
CA LEU A 635 88.49 42.57 5.77
C LEU A 635 88.99 43.95 5.31
N THR A 636 88.08 44.88 5.05
CA THR A 636 88.42 46.25 4.65
C THR A 636 89.03 47.02 5.83
N PHE A 637 88.53 46.78 7.05
CA PHE A 637 89.09 47.33 8.28
C PHE A 637 90.48 46.77 8.58
N GLU A 638 90.71 45.46 8.41
CA GLU A 638 92.03 44.84 8.52
C GLU A 638 93.01 45.38 7.47
N HIS A 639 92.58 45.53 6.21
CA HIS A 639 93.39 46.16 5.16
C HIS A 639 93.68 47.64 5.45
N SER A 640 92.73 48.39 6.03
CA SER A 640 92.95 49.78 6.44
C SER A 640 93.87 49.90 7.66
N MET A 641 93.87 48.91 8.56
CA MET A 641 94.79 48.83 9.70
C MET A 641 96.22 48.51 9.24
N LEU A 642 96.36 47.57 8.28
CA LEU A 642 97.65 47.23 7.70
C LEU A 642 98.22 48.33 6.79
N ALA A 643 97.36 49.09 6.10
CA ALA A 643 97.79 50.23 5.29
C ALA A 643 98.30 51.43 6.12
N ASN A 644 98.02 51.48 7.42
CA ASN A 644 98.52 52.52 8.33
C ASN A 644 99.84 52.14 9.02
N TYR A 645 100.46 51.01 8.65
CA TYR A 645 101.74 50.57 9.22
C TYR A 645 102.97 50.79 8.31
N ASP A 646 102.81 51.33 7.10
CA ASP A 646 103.92 51.48 6.14
C ASP A 646 104.04 52.88 5.50
N GLU A 647 103.83 53.93 6.29
CA GLU A 647 104.30 55.28 5.93
C GLU A 647 105.07 55.93 7.08
N GLU A 648 106.31 55.50 7.31
CA GLU A 648 107.42 56.39 7.66
C GLU A 648 108.76 55.65 7.47
N GLU A 649 109.68 56.29 6.72
CA GLU A 649 111.07 55.91 6.32
C GLU A 649 111.22 55.30 4.91
N GLU A 650 112.14 55.71 4.03
CA GLU A 650 113.05 56.85 3.91
C GLU A 650 113.69 56.73 2.50
N SER A 651 113.79 57.85 1.77
CA SER A 651 114.86 58.28 0.85
C SER A 651 115.61 57.34 -0.13
N GLN A 652 115.54 57.72 -1.43
CA GLN A 652 116.64 57.96 -2.40
C GLN A 652 117.46 56.79 -3.05
N LYS A 653 117.25 56.62 -4.38
CA LYS A 653 118.12 56.30 -5.58
C LYS A 653 119.60 55.85 -5.35
N PRO A 654 120.35 55.12 -6.26
CA PRO A 654 120.29 55.14 -7.76
C PRO A 654 120.82 53.88 -8.57
N ILE A 655 120.79 53.98 -9.92
CA ILE A 655 121.76 53.51 -10.95
C ILE A 655 121.97 52.00 -11.31
N ASP A 656 122.05 51.80 -12.64
CA ASP A 656 122.24 50.62 -13.50
C ASP A 656 123.52 49.77 -13.29
N GLN A 657 123.48 48.47 -13.67
CA GLN A 657 124.28 47.81 -14.75
C GLN A 657 124.49 46.29 -14.58
N GLU A 658 124.17 45.56 -15.66
CA GLU A 658 124.89 44.44 -16.34
C GLU A 658 125.23 43.13 -15.56
N GLN A 659 124.59 42.00 -15.87
CA GLN A 659 124.98 40.95 -16.87
C GLN A 659 125.45 39.64 -16.16
N PRO A 660 125.67 38.49 -16.85
CA PRO A 660 124.69 37.62 -17.52
C PRO A 660 124.92 36.12 -17.12
N VAL A 661 124.44 35.19 -17.96
CA VAL A 661 124.79 33.74 -18.02
C VAL A 661 123.95 32.79 -17.15
N SER A 662 122.92 32.19 -17.76
CA SER A 662 123.09 30.91 -18.47
C SER A 662 121.77 30.49 -19.11
N ALA A 663 121.77 30.57 -20.44
CA ALA A 663 120.82 29.87 -21.28
C ALA A 663 121.37 28.46 -21.52
N GLU A 664 120.66 27.43 -21.05
CA GLU A 664 120.67 26.13 -21.72
C GLU A 664 119.42 25.33 -21.34
N LEU A 665 118.72 24.85 -22.38
CA LEU A 665 117.47 24.08 -22.38
C LEU A 665 116.17 24.80 -21.93
N VAL A 666 115.41 25.30 -22.91
CA VAL A 666 114.09 24.78 -23.36
C VAL A 666 113.53 25.81 -24.35
N SER A 667 114.07 25.79 -25.57
CA SER A 667 113.63 26.59 -26.71
C SER A 667 112.68 25.82 -27.63
N LEU A 668 111.80 24.98 -27.06
CA LEU A 668 110.82 24.20 -27.84
C LEU A 668 109.34 24.33 -27.41
N ASN A 669 108.99 25.08 -26.37
CA ASN A 669 107.58 25.16 -25.88
C ASN A 669 106.95 26.57 -25.84
N LYS A 670 107.56 27.60 -26.46
CA LYS A 670 106.96 28.94 -26.51
C LYS A 670 105.83 29.09 -27.54
N SER A 671 105.77 28.23 -28.55
CA SER A 671 104.60 28.13 -29.43
C SER A 671 103.41 27.46 -28.74
N GLU A 672 103.65 26.51 -27.83
CA GLU A 672 102.58 25.86 -27.05
C GLU A 672 101.96 26.80 -26.00
N ALA A 673 102.75 27.61 -25.29
CA ALA A 673 102.22 28.47 -24.23
C ALA A 673 101.28 29.57 -24.76
N GLN A 674 101.56 30.13 -25.94
CA GLN A 674 100.73 31.15 -26.57
C GLN A 674 99.49 30.54 -27.26
N GLU A 675 99.63 29.33 -27.81
CA GLU A 675 98.50 28.56 -28.34
C GLU A 675 97.53 28.09 -27.24
N ILE A 676 98.02 27.84 -26.02
CA ILE A 676 97.20 27.49 -24.86
C ILE A 676 96.34 28.68 -24.41
N ASP A 677 96.90 29.89 -24.38
CA ASP A 677 96.19 31.09 -23.92
C ASP A 677 95.12 31.54 -24.94
N ASP A 678 95.43 31.45 -26.24
CA ASP A 678 94.45 31.67 -27.31
C ASP A 678 93.33 30.61 -27.28
N LYS A 679 93.66 29.33 -27.06
CA LYS A 679 92.67 28.26 -26.87
C LYS A 679 91.83 28.45 -25.61
N GLU A 680 92.39 29.01 -24.53
CA GLU A 680 91.65 29.30 -23.32
C GLU A 680 90.67 30.47 -23.52
N MET A 681 91.12 31.52 -24.21
CA MET A 681 90.27 32.65 -24.60
C MET A 681 89.14 32.22 -25.54
N GLU A 682 89.41 31.33 -26.49
CA GLU A 682 88.40 30.74 -27.36
C GLU A 682 87.36 29.92 -26.56
N ARG A 683 87.81 29.08 -25.62
CA ARG A 683 86.91 28.36 -24.70
C ARG A 683 86.06 29.30 -23.85
N LYS A 684 86.61 30.42 -23.37
CA LYS A 684 85.85 31.44 -22.62
C LYS A 684 84.79 32.11 -23.49
N ARG A 685 85.11 32.41 -24.76
CA ARG A 685 84.14 32.95 -25.74
C ARG A 685 83.05 31.94 -26.07
N GLU A 686 83.39 30.67 -26.26
CA GLU A 686 82.42 29.59 -26.47
C GLU A 686 81.51 29.42 -25.24
N GLN A 687 82.06 29.40 -24.03
CA GLN A 687 81.27 29.32 -22.80
C GLN A 687 80.34 30.53 -22.63
N ALA A 688 80.81 31.74 -22.95
CA ALA A 688 79.98 32.95 -22.92
C ALA A 688 78.85 32.87 -23.96
N SER A 689 79.15 32.41 -25.18
CA SER A 689 78.16 32.19 -26.24
C SER A 689 77.11 31.16 -25.81
N ILE A 690 77.52 30.04 -25.22
CA ILE A 690 76.61 29.00 -24.68
C ILE A 690 75.73 29.58 -23.57
N LYS A 691 76.29 30.37 -22.65
CA LYS A 691 75.51 31.04 -21.58
C LYS A 691 74.46 32.01 -22.14
N ILE A 692 74.83 32.84 -23.13
CA ILE A 692 73.91 33.77 -23.78
C ILE A 692 72.81 33.00 -24.53
N GLN A 693 73.16 31.97 -25.28
CA GLN A 693 72.18 31.13 -25.98
C GLN A 693 71.24 30.41 -24.99
N SER A 694 71.75 29.94 -23.86
CA SER A 694 70.96 29.31 -22.79
C SER A 694 69.95 30.31 -22.19
N GLN A 695 70.39 31.52 -21.87
CA GLN A 695 69.53 32.61 -21.37
C GLN A 695 68.43 32.98 -22.38
N ILE A 696 68.75 33.08 -23.68
CA ILE A 696 67.78 33.35 -24.74
C ILE A 696 66.76 32.21 -24.85
N ARG A 697 67.20 30.95 -24.82
CA ARG A 697 66.29 29.79 -24.85
C ARG A 697 65.37 29.78 -23.63
N LEU A 698 65.89 30.09 -22.45
CA LEU A 698 65.10 30.18 -21.22
C LEU A 698 64.05 31.30 -21.31
N PHE A 699 64.42 32.49 -21.79
CA PHE A 699 63.49 33.60 -22.00
C PHE A 699 62.39 33.27 -23.04
N LEU A 700 62.74 32.61 -24.14
CA LEU A 700 61.75 32.17 -25.14
C LEU A 700 60.84 31.08 -24.59
N ALA A 701 61.36 30.16 -23.78
CA ALA A 701 60.57 29.13 -23.12
C ALA A 701 59.59 29.72 -22.10
N THR A 702 60.02 30.69 -21.27
CA THR A 702 59.12 31.37 -20.31
C THR A 702 58.06 32.21 -21.02
N LYS A 703 58.42 32.91 -22.11
CA LYS A 703 57.45 33.64 -22.95
C LYS A 703 56.42 32.71 -23.59
N LYS A 704 56.84 31.56 -24.13
CA LYS A 704 55.94 30.55 -24.70
C LYS A 704 55.05 29.92 -23.62
N ALA A 705 55.59 29.62 -22.44
CA ALA A 705 54.83 29.11 -21.31
C ALA A 705 53.76 30.11 -20.84
N SER A 706 54.10 31.40 -20.76
CA SER A 706 53.16 32.48 -20.44
C SER A 706 52.03 32.58 -21.47
N ALA A 707 52.35 32.55 -22.77
CA ALA A 707 51.35 32.56 -23.83
C ALA A 707 50.39 31.35 -23.77
N VAL A 708 50.92 30.15 -23.48
CA VAL A 708 50.09 28.94 -23.27
C VAL A 708 49.22 29.06 -22.02
N ALA A 709 49.74 29.64 -20.95
CA ALA A 709 48.96 29.89 -19.73
C ALA A 709 47.81 30.88 -19.97
N GLU A 710 48.05 31.96 -20.72
CA GLU A 710 47.00 32.91 -21.11
C GLU A 710 45.95 32.27 -22.04
N ALA A 711 46.38 31.47 -23.01
CA ALA A 711 45.46 30.74 -23.89
C ALA A 711 44.55 29.79 -23.10
N ARG A 712 45.11 29.05 -22.13
CA ARG A 712 44.35 28.18 -21.21
C ARG A 712 43.40 28.97 -20.32
N LYS A 713 43.82 30.15 -19.85
CA LYS A 713 42.96 31.04 -19.06
C LYS A 713 41.74 31.49 -19.88
N ARG A 714 41.95 31.91 -21.13
CA ARG A 714 40.85 32.33 -22.03
C ARG A 714 39.91 31.17 -22.38
N SER A 715 40.44 29.98 -22.62
CA SER A 715 39.59 28.81 -22.89
C SER A 715 38.73 28.46 -21.69
N PHE A 716 39.28 28.53 -20.48
CA PHE A 716 38.55 28.32 -19.23
C PHE A 716 37.47 29.39 -19.00
N GLU A 717 37.76 30.66 -19.28
CA GLU A 717 36.78 31.75 -19.18
C GLU A 717 35.60 31.55 -20.15
N LEU A 718 35.86 31.08 -21.38
CA LEU A 718 34.81 30.76 -22.36
C LEU A 718 33.95 29.57 -21.94
N GLU A 719 34.55 28.53 -21.37
CA GLU A 719 33.84 27.36 -20.83
C GLU A 719 32.92 27.78 -19.67
N LEU A 720 33.41 28.63 -18.77
CA LEU A 720 32.65 29.13 -17.62
C LEU A 720 31.48 30.04 -18.05
N GLU A 721 31.68 30.84 -19.11
CA GLU A 721 30.62 31.64 -19.72
C GLU A 721 29.56 30.77 -20.42
N GLN A 722 29.98 29.68 -21.08
CA GLN A 722 29.06 28.71 -21.66
C GLN A 722 28.22 28.01 -20.58
N GLU A 723 28.84 27.54 -19.49
CA GLU A 723 28.14 26.94 -18.36
C GLU A 723 27.10 27.90 -17.74
N ARG A 724 27.43 29.20 -17.63
CA ARG A 724 26.47 30.23 -17.15
C ARG A 724 25.25 30.35 -18.07
N ARG A 725 25.45 30.34 -19.39
CA ARG A 725 24.35 30.40 -20.36
C ARG A 725 23.47 29.14 -20.30
N GLU A 726 24.08 27.97 -20.20
CA GLU A 726 23.36 26.70 -20.04
C GLU A 726 22.57 26.67 -18.73
N TYR A 727 23.14 27.19 -17.64
CA TYR A 727 22.45 27.32 -16.36
C TYR A 727 21.25 28.26 -16.43
N GLU A 728 21.38 29.44 -17.03
CA GLU A 728 20.24 30.36 -17.19
C GLU A 728 19.17 29.78 -18.14
N LYS A 729 19.56 29.08 -19.20
CA LYS A 729 18.62 28.35 -20.08
C LYS A 729 17.86 27.27 -19.31
N ALA A 730 18.55 26.45 -18.53
CA ALA A 730 17.92 25.42 -17.69
C ALA A 730 17.01 26.02 -16.60
N LYS A 731 17.36 27.20 -16.07
CA LYS A 731 16.55 27.94 -15.11
C LYS A 731 15.28 28.49 -15.75
N GLN A 732 15.34 29.00 -16.98
CA GLN A 732 14.17 29.41 -17.76
C GLN A 732 13.26 28.21 -18.10
N GLU A 733 13.84 27.10 -18.55
CA GLU A 733 13.10 25.86 -18.83
C GLU A 733 12.37 25.33 -17.57
N ARG A 734 13.02 25.38 -16.40
CA ARG A 734 12.36 25.04 -15.12
C ARG A 734 11.20 25.96 -14.78
N LYS A 735 11.28 27.26 -15.11
CA LYS A 735 10.16 28.20 -14.91
C LYS A 735 9.02 27.87 -15.86
N GLN A 736 9.31 27.58 -17.12
CA GLN A 736 8.32 27.18 -18.12
C GLN A 736 7.60 25.88 -17.71
N LEU A 737 8.34 24.84 -17.32
CA LEU A 737 7.75 23.58 -16.84
C LEU A 737 6.88 23.76 -15.59
N LYS A 738 7.24 24.69 -14.69
CA LYS A 738 6.39 25.03 -13.54
C LYS A 738 5.08 25.68 -13.98
N LEU A 739 5.14 26.59 -14.95
CA LEU A 739 3.96 27.24 -15.51
C LEU A 739 3.05 26.22 -16.22
N GLU A 740 3.61 25.37 -17.07
CA GLU A 740 2.88 24.30 -17.77
C GLU A 740 2.21 23.33 -16.78
N ARG A 741 2.91 22.95 -15.71
CA ARG A 741 2.35 22.09 -14.66
C ARG A 741 1.23 22.78 -13.89
N ALA A 742 1.35 24.08 -13.61
CA ALA A 742 0.28 24.86 -13.00
C ALA A 742 -0.95 24.92 -13.91
N THR A 743 -0.77 25.16 -15.22
CA THR A 743 -1.84 25.16 -16.22
C THR A 743 -2.55 23.81 -16.29
N LEU A 744 -1.82 22.70 -16.33
CA LEU A 744 -2.40 21.35 -16.32
C LEU A 744 -3.19 21.05 -15.04
N ASN A 745 -2.69 21.51 -13.88
CA ASN A 745 -3.42 21.37 -12.61
C ASN A 745 -4.73 22.17 -12.62
N ILE A 746 -4.71 23.41 -13.11
CA ILE A 746 -5.91 24.25 -13.25
C ILE A 746 -6.92 23.58 -14.19
N GLN A 747 -6.49 23.08 -15.35
CA GLN A 747 -7.35 22.37 -16.29
C GLN A 747 -7.96 21.10 -15.66
N THR A 748 -7.17 20.35 -14.90
CA THR A 748 -7.63 19.13 -14.22
C THR A 748 -8.68 19.45 -13.14
N LEU A 749 -8.44 20.47 -12.33
CA LEU A 749 -9.39 20.95 -11.32
C LEU A 749 -10.68 21.45 -11.96
N TRP A 750 -10.58 22.18 -13.07
CA TRP A 750 -11.75 22.66 -13.83
C TRP A 750 -12.58 21.50 -14.37
N ARG A 751 -11.96 20.49 -15.00
CA ARG A 751 -12.65 19.28 -15.48
C ARG A 751 -13.33 18.53 -14.33
N ALA A 752 -12.67 18.39 -13.18
CA ALA A 752 -13.24 17.75 -12.00
C ALA A 752 -14.42 18.54 -11.41
N CYS A 753 -14.35 19.87 -11.37
CA CYS A 753 -15.46 20.73 -10.96
C CYS A 753 -16.64 20.67 -11.94
N SER A 754 -16.37 20.68 -13.25
CA SER A 754 -17.39 20.53 -14.29
C SER A 754 -18.11 19.17 -14.19
N ALA A 755 -17.36 18.08 -14.04
CA ALA A 755 -17.93 16.74 -13.84
C ALA A 755 -18.79 16.64 -12.56
N ARG A 756 -18.37 17.29 -11.46
CA ARG A 756 -19.17 17.34 -10.23
C ARG A 756 -20.47 18.11 -10.41
N ARG A 757 -20.47 19.23 -11.15
CA ARG A 757 -21.70 19.96 -11.49
C ARG A 757 -22.64 19.10 -12.34
N ALA A 758 -22.13 18.47 -13.40
CA ALA A 758 -22.93 17.59 -14.26
C ALA A 758 -23.54 16.41 -13.47
N SER A 759 -22.77 15.79 -12.57
CA SER A 759 -23.27 14.72 -11.69
C SER A 759 -24.35 15.22 -10.72
N SER A 760 -24.17 16.43 -10.16
CA SER A 760 -25.19 17.05 -9.30
C SER A 760 -26.48 17.35 -10.07
N GLU A 761 -26.37 17.82 -11.31
CA GLU A 761 -27.52 18.10 -12.18
C GLU A 761 -28.29 16.81 -12.49
N LEU A 762 -27.58 15.75 -12.85
CA LEU A 762 -28.17 14.44 -13.12
C LEU A 762 -28.87 13.87 -11.87
N LYS A 763 -28.31 14.06 -10.67
CA LYS A 763 -28.96 13.69 -9.41
C LYS A 763 -30.26 14.45 -9.18
N LYS A 764 -30.28 15.77 -9.46
CA LYS A 764 -31.51 16.57 -9.37
C LYS A 764 -32.58 16.08 -10.36
N GLN A 765 -32.18 15.78 -11.60
CA GLN A 765 -33.08 15.21 -12.62
C GLN A 765 -33.63 13.85 -12.19
N ASN A 766 -32.81 12.96 -11.64
CA ASN A 766 -33.25 11.67 -11.12
C ASN A 766 -34.23 11.80 -9.95
N VAL A 767 -33.97 12.72 -9.02
CA VAL A 767 -34.90 13.00 -7.90
C VAL A 767 -36.23 13.54 -8.43
N ALA A 768 -36.21 14.44 -9.41
CA ALA A 768 -37.42 14.95 -10.06
C ALA A 768 -38.18 13.84 -10.78
N ALA A 769 -37.50 12.97 -11.53
CA ALA A 769 -38.09 11.83 -12.23
C ALA A 769 -38.75 10.85 -11.25
N VAL A 770 -38.10 10.52 -10.13
CA VAL A 770 -38.68 9.67 -9.07
C VAL A 770 -39.92 10.32 -8.46
N LYS A 771 -39.90 11.64 -8.23
CA LYS A 771 -41.06 12.38 -7.71
C LYS A 771 -42.24 12.34 -8.69
N ILE A 772 -41.98 12.54 -9.99
CA ILE A 772 -42.99 12.42 -11.05
C ILE A 772 -43.56 11.00 -11.08
N GLN A 773 -42.72 9.96 -11.04
CA GLN A 773 -43.17 8.57 -11.01
C GLN A 773 -44.04 8.25 -9.79
N CYS A 774 -43.68 8.75 -8.61
CA CYS A 774 -44.50 8.63 -7.40
C CYS A 774 -45.88 9.30 -7.56
N MET A 775 -45.93 10.51 -8.12
CA MET A 775 -47.20 11.20 -8.37
C MET A 775 -48.08 10.44 -9.38
N VAL A 776 -47.48 9.90 -10.45
CA VAL A 776 -48.20 9.08 -11.45
C VAL A 776 -48.76 7.82 -10.80
N ARG A 777 -47.96 7.09 -10.01
CA ARG A 777 -48.44 5.90 -9.29
C ARG A 777 -49.56 6.24 -8.32
N GLN A 778 -49.45 7.34 -7.59
CA GLN A 778 -50.49 7.80 -6.67
C GLN A 778 -51.78 8.14 -7.43
N ARG A 779 -51.69 8.84 -8.57
CA ARG A 779 -52.85 9.16 -9.42
C ARG A 779 -53.53 7.91 -9.97
N LEU A 780 -52.76 6.93 -10.46
CA LEU A 780 -53.28 5.65 -10.93
C LEU A 780 -53.94 4.84 -9.80
N SER A 781 -53.35 4.85 -8.61
CA SER A 781 -53.93 4.20 -7.43
C SER A 781 -55.27 4.84 -7.03
N ARG A 782 -55.37 6.18 -7.04
CA ARG A 782 -56.63 6.89 -6.77
C ARG A 782 -57.68 6.54 -7.83
N ALA A 783 -57.33 6.60 -9.11
CA ALA A 783 -58.22 6.21 -10.19
C ALA A 783 -58.72 4.76 -10.08
N LYS A 784 -57.87 3.83 -9.63
CA LYS A 784 -58.28 2.44 -9.36
C LYS A 784 -59.29 2.36 -8.21
N VAL A 785 -59.05 3.07 -7.11
CA VAL A 785 -59.98 3.15 -5.97
C VAL A 785 -61.32 3.74 -6.42
N ASP A 786 -61.31 4.81 -7.20
CA ASP A 786 -62.53 5.44 -7.70
C ASP A 786 -63.31 4.51 -8.63
N ARG A 787 -62.63 3.75 -9.51
CA ARG A 787 -63.27 2.69 -10.31
C ARG A 787 -63.91 1.61 -9.45
N THR A 788 -63.23 1.14 -8.39
CA THR A 788 -63.79 0.12 -7.50
C THR A 788 -64.97 0.66 -6.68
N LYS A 789 -64.95 1.94 -6.29
CA LYS A 789 -66.09 2.58 -5.63
C LYS A 789 -67.28 2.68 -6.59
N LYS A 790 -67.05 3.08 -7.83
CA LYS A 790 -68.08 3.14 -8.87
C LYS A 790 -68.68 1.76 -9.14
N GLN A 791 -67.86 0.72 -9.29
CA GLN A 791 -68.32 -0.65 -9.45
C GLN A 791 -69.19 -1.13 -8.28
N LYS A 792 -68.75 -0.86 -7.03
CA LYS A 792 -69.55 -1.21 -5.84
C LYS A 792 -70.87 -0.44 -5.78
N GLN A 793 -70.88 0.81 -6.22
CA GLN A 793 -72.09 1.60 -6.31
C GLN A 793 -73.05 1.02 -7.37
N GLU A 794 -72.54 0.66 -8.55
CA GLU A 794 -73.32 0.00 -9.62
C GLU A 794 -73.83 -1.40 -9.19
N GLU A 795 -73.07 -2.14 -8.37
CA GLU A 795 -73.50 -3.41 -7.77
C GLU A 795 -74.62 -3.20 -6.73
N LEU A 796 -74.49 -2.18 -5.88
CA LEU A 796 -75.52 -1.82 -4.90
C LEU A 796 -76.80 -1.35 -5.57
N GLU A 797 -76.70 -0.52 -6.61
CA GLU A 797 -77.85 -0.08 -7.41
C GLU A 797 -78.54 -1.26 -8.09
N ARG A 798 -77.78 -2.20 -8.69
CA ARG A 798 -78.34 -3.45 -9.23
C ARG A 798 -79.04 -4.30 -8.18
N PHE A 799 -78.44 -4.45 -7.00
CA PHE A 799 -79.06 -5.18 -5.90
C PHE A 799 -80.39 -4.54 -5.47
N LEU A 800 -80.44 -3.21 -5.33
CA LEU A 800 -81.67 -2.48 -5.00
C LEU A 800 -82.72 -2.55 -6.13
N GLU A 801 -82.30 -2.66 -7.39
CA GLU A 801 -83.19 -2.87 -8.54
C GLU A 801 -83.81 -4.28 -8.49
N GLU A 802 -82.99 -5.30 -8.24
CA GLU A 802 -83.43 -6.69 -8.07
C GLU A 802 -84.39 -6.85 -6.88
N GLU A 803 -84.09 -6.18 -5.75
CA GLU A 803 -84.95 -6.16 -4.57
C GLU A 803 -86.30 -5.49 -4.88
N ARG A 804 -86.28 -4.33 -5.55
CA ARG A 804 -87.51 -3.65 -6.01
C ARG A 804 -88.34 -4.51 -6.96
N LYS A 805 -87.69 -5.24 -7.87
CA LYS A 805 -88.36 -6.18 -8.77
C LYS A 805 -89.01 -7.33 -8.01
N MET A 806 -88.29 -7.92 -7.05
CA MET A 806 -88.82 -8.99 -6.19
C MET A 806 -90.08 -8.53 -5.42
N TYR A 807 -90.06 -7.33 -4.83
CA TYR A 807 -91.24 -6.78 -4.16
C TYR A 807 -92.40 -6.51 -5.13
N ALA A 808 -92.12 -6.04 -6.35
CA ALA A 808 -93.15 -5.86 -7.37
C ALA A 808 -93.80 -7.20 -7.79
N ASP A 809 -92.99 -8.24 -7.96
CA ASP A 809 -93.49 -9.59 -8.29
C ASP A 809 -94.35 -10.17 -7.15
N VAL A 810 -93.96 -9.97 -5.89
CA VAL A 810 -94.78 -10.36 -4.72
C VAL A 810 -96.09 -9.58 -4.67
N LEU A 811 -96.06 -8.26 -4.88
CA LEU A 811 -97.27 -7.44 -4.90
C LEU A 811 -98.21 -7.80 -6.05
N ASN A 812 -97.69 -8.21 -7.21
CA ASN A 812 -98.51 -8.69 -8.33
C ASN A 812 -99.08 -10.10 -8.11
N SER A 813 -98.48 -10.89 -7.21
CA SER A 813 -98.95 -12.23 -6.85
C SER A 813 -100.05 -12.22 -5.79
N ILE A 814 -100.15 -11.15 -5.01
CA ILE A 814 -101.22 -10.90 -4.03
C ILE A 814 -102.40 -10.28 -4.76
#